data_AF-A0A2E4XXT7-F1
#
_entry.id   AF-A0A2E4XXT7-F1
#
_cell.length_a   1.000
_cell.length_b   1.000
_cell.length_c   1.000
_cell.angle_alpha   90.00
_cell.angle_beta   90.00
_cell.angle_gamma   90.00
#
_symmetry.space_group_name_H-M   'P 1'
#
loop_
_entity.id
_entity.type
_entity.pdbx_description
1 polymer ?
#
loop_
_entity_poly.entity_id
_entity_poly.type
_entity_poly.pdbx_seq_one_letter_code
_entity_poly.pdbx_strand_id
1 'polypeptide(L)'
;MTVTNDQNAELAWAKKLHQADLLDEASEKYAEILDADPNHAEAGFLLGTIEFSANNLGKAAQHLTIGVLGLDHPEDAQKYLAQVLQISSVTERKLYSEWLTQTASLSAQANGVVALLRVLRLCGLPNEARHLSESKLDHFKNDLEFLKQYGAIQFEFGQFQESLAAYETVYAAMPDNLEISIAYASALGKAAQVEKALKIMLEASQALRNVVDSSMRRAVLSHLLQCFNHLELKTNAVTFFEEFTLRNPEFSEGWACLARAQRAIGQSENARLSVTEGLSKTGPDVELIWLQTFFELKPIYDSSEEIANQRERYRQRLTDLSQKLKGANDEDRSRALMLAGETTPYLLPYQGGKDDKDLQQIYGSMLVDLVNSGKDVLAPASGKHAPLRHVMFVSEFVWRHTNWRMKRSWLKFLDRERFKVSCLHLGQNTDEMTEEIKGYSDDFYHIPLNIDAAKRLIRETAPDVIFYPEVGMSGIVQLLATQRLASVQCCGIGHPVTTGLPTIDYFVSGYLIEPVDAHGQYCEELITLPGISFPYLPSPLDGPAFDRSDFGLDDSDIVYLCLQTPQKYLPHDDYLYAQIATEVDRSKFVFLEGGSEVFDMSIMKKRLREAFAEAGVDFENHVRFLPHLSPEKYQALNTLGDIALDTPEWSGGNTTLEALYQGLPVVTLPGGGMRSRVSAGMLSLMDVKDTIAADRNAFIEIGVRLGKDPDWRYSIAERLKEQRSILETDMACMRAMEDFLEHAVKKTETLDHTPAS
;
A
#
# COMPACT_ATOMS: atom_id res chain seq x y z
N MET A 1 25.96 -19.15 53.94
CA MET A 1 24.70 -19.03 54.70
C MET A 1 24.63 -17.74 55.53
N THR A 2 25.75 -17.13 55.95
CA THR A 2 25.74 -15.86 56.69
C THR A 2 25.58 -14.61 55.81
N VAL A 3 26.19 -14.57 54.62
CA VAL A 3 26.12 -13.40 53.70
C VAL A 3 24.71 -13.18 53.10
N THR A 4 24.04 -14.25 52.69
CA THR A 4 22.67 -14.18 52.12
C THR A 4 21.59 -13.79 53.14
N ASN A 5 21.85 -13.98 54.44
CA ASN A 5 20.91 -13.55 55.49
C ASN A 5 21.03 -12.04 55.78
N ASP A 6 22.20 -11.45 55.55
CA ASP A 6 22.46 -10.03 55.80
C ASP A 6 21.87 -9.16 54.68
N GLN A 7 22.12 -9.54 53.41
CA GLN A 7 21.55 -8.85 52.24
C GLN A 7 20.02 -8.84 52.22
N ASN A 8 19.37 -9.93 52.65
CA ASN A 8 17.91 -9.97 52.76
C ASN A 8 17.37 -9.02 53.84
N ALA A 9 18.12 -8.81 54.92
CA ALA A 9 17.74 -7.86 55.97
C ALA A 9 17.95 -6.41 55.51
N GLU A 10 19.05 -6.12 54.81
CA GLU A 10 19.33 -4.82 54.20
C GLU A 10 18.29 -4.45 53.14
N LEU A 11 17.93 -5.40 52.27
CA LEU A 11 16.89 -5.19 51.26
C LEU A 11 15.52 -4.93 51.90
N ALA A 12 15.15 -5.68 52.95
CA ALA A 12 13.91 -5.45 53.68
C ALA A 12 13.89 -4.09 54.37
N TRP A 13 15.04 -3.60 54.83
CA TRP A 13 15.18 -2.25 55.39
C TRP A 13 15.06 -1.16 54.31
N ALA A 14 15.75 -1.31 53.18
CA ALA A 14 15.65 -0.39 52.04
C ALA A 14 14.21 -0.26 51.53
N LYS A 15 13.48 -1.39 51.44
CA LYS A 15 12.04 -1.39 51.09
C LYS A 15 11.17 -0.64 52.10
N LYS A 16 11.47 -0.72 53.40
CA LYS A 16 10.71 0.05 54.41
C LYS A 16 10.95 1.55 54.26
N LEU A 17 12.19 1.96 53.96
CA LEU A 17 12.52 3.35 53.67
C LEU A 17 11.78 3.83 52.41
N HIS A 18 11.80 3.04 51.33
CA HIS A 18 11.07 3.33 50.10
C HIS A 18 9.56 3.47 50.35
N GLN A 19 8.95 2.54 51.09
CA GLN A 19 7.53 2.61 51.47
C GLN A 19 7.18 3.79 52.37
N ALA A 20 8.16 4.33 53.10
CA ALA A 20 8.01 5.52 53.93
C ALA A 20 8.29 6.84 53.17
N ASP A 21 8.48 6.78 51.83
CA ASP A 21 8.82 7.92 50.96
C ASP A 21 10.18 8.58 51.30
N LEU A 22 11.08 7.82 51.94
CA LEU A 22 12.45 8.19 52.26
C LEU A 22 13.38 7.75 51.12
N LEU A 23 13.20 8.37 49.95
CA LEU A 23 13.78 7.90 48.67
C LEU A 23 15.30 8.06 48.59
N ASP A 24 15.88 9.09 49.22
CA ASP A 24 17.33 9.30 49.24
C ASP A 24 18.02 8.20 50.08
N GLU A 25 17.53 7.94 51.30
CA GLU A 25 18.08 6.87 52.14
C GLU A 25 17.82 5.47 51.57
N ALA A 26 16.67 5.27 50.91
CA ALA A 26 16.39 4.03 50.19
C ALA A 26 17.35 3.83 49.02
N SER A 27 17.63 4.87 48.24
CA SER A 27 18.56 4.81 47.10
C SER A 27 19.96 4.45 47.52
N GLU A 28 20.48 5.05 48.59
CA GLU A 28 21.78 4.71 49.16
C GLU A 28 21.85 3.23 49.54
N LYS A 29 20.80 2.72 50.20
CA LYS A 29 20.75 1.30 50.60
C LYS A 29 20.67 0.34 49.41
N TYR A 30 19.90 0.67 48.37
CA TYR A 30 19.88 -0.15 47.16
C TYR A 30 21.23 -0.11 46.42
N ALA A 31 21.92 1.04 46.40
CA ALA A 31 23.25 1.15 45.82
C ALA A 31 24.29 0.32 46.59
N GLU A 32 24.28 0.34 47.93
CA GLU A 32 25.14 -0.52 48.76
C GLU A 32 24.93 -2.01 48.46
N ILE A 33 23.66 -2.43 48.28
CA ILE A 33 23.33 -3.81 47.91
C ILE A 33 23.91 -4.15 46.52
N LEU A 34 23.81 -3.24 45.55
CA LEU A 34 24.35 -3.43 44.20
C LEU A 34 25.88 -3.38 44.15
N ASP A 35 26.55 -2.63 45.04
CA ASP A 35 28.00 -2.66 45.18
C ASP A 35 28.49 -4.02 45.71
N ALA A 36 27.71 -4.66 46.58
CA ALA A 36 27.99 -5.99 47.10
C ALA A 36 27.60 -7.12 46.13
N ASP A 37 26.49 -6.96 45.40
CA ASP A 37 26.00 -7.87 44.37
C ASP A 37 25.46 -7.07 43.16
N PRO A 38 26.31 -6.83 42.14
CA PRO A 38 25.93 -6.04 40.96
C PRO A 38 24.78 -6.61 40.13
N ASN A 39 24.36 -7.86 40.37
CA ASN A 39 23.25 -8.49 39.67
C ASN A 39 22.00 -8.66 40.55
N HIS A 40 21.93 -7.99 41.71
CA HIS A 40 20.79 -8.08 42.61
C HIS A 40 19.51 -7.46 41.99
N ALA A 41 18.72 -8.28 41.31
CA ALA A 41 17.60 -7.86 40.45
C ALA A 41 16.59 -6.91 41.12
N GLU A 42 16.14 -7.24 42.34
CA GLU A 42 15.12 -6.43 43.02
C GLU A 42 15.64 -5.07 43.49
N ALA A 43 16.91 -4.98 43.89
CA ALA A 43 17.56 -3.71 44.25
C ALA A 43 17.78 -2.86 43.00
N GLY A 44 18.22 -3.46 41.89
CA GLY A 44 18.35 -2.79 40.59
C GLY A 44 17.03 -2.22 40.07
N PHE A 45 15.94 -3.01 40.14
CA PHE A 45 14.62 -2.51 39.76
C PHE A 45 14.18 -1.32 40.61
N LEU A 46 14.22 -1.45 41.94
CA LEU A 46 13.73 -0.40 42.85
C LEU A 46 14.58 0.87 42.75
N LEU A 47 15.90 0.76 42.70
CA LEU A 47 16.77 1.92 42.48
C LEU A 47 16.50 2.58 41.13
N GLY A 48 16.37 1.78 40.06
CA GLY A 48 16.07 2.29 38.73
C GLY A 48 14.75 3.05 38.64
N THR A 49 13.72 2.65 39.40
CA THR A 49 12.44 3.39 39.47
C THR A 49 12.57 4.75 40.18
N ILE A 50 13.41 4.84 41.21
CA ILE A 50 13.70 6.10 41.90
C ILE A 50 14.46 7.04 40.96
N GLU A 51 15.48 6.53 40.27
CA GLU A 51 16.27 7.31 39.32
C GLU A 51 15.46 7.78 38.12
N PHE A 52 14.53 6.94 37.63
CA PHE A 52 13.58 7.35 36.60
C PHE A 52 12.71 8.51 37.06
N SER A 53 12.17 8.42 38.28
CA SER A 53 11.35 9.48 38.90
C SER A 53 12.15 10.78 39.11
N ALA A 54 13.46 10.66 39.35
CA ALA A 54 14.40 11.78 39.43
C ALA A 54 14.91 12.28 38.05
N ASN A 55 14.38 11.76 36.95
CA ASN A 55 14.79 12.08 35.57
C ASN A 55 16.28 11.80 35.27
N ASN A 56 16.89 10.84 35.97
CA ASN A 56 18.25 10.38 35.73
C ASN A 56 18.26 9.16 34.79
N LEU A 57 17.91 9.40 33.52
CA LEU A 57 17.59 8.36 32.55
C LEU A 57 18.74 7.37 32.30
N GLY A 58 19.99 7.83 32.34
CA GLY A 58 21.15 6.97 32.11
C GLY A 58 21.35 5.92 33.19
N LYS A 59 21.27 6.32 34.46
CA LYS A 59 21.36 5.36 35.57
C LYS A 59 20.09 4.49 35.67
N ALA A 60 18.92 5.09 35.45
CA ALA A 60 17.66 4.37 35.42
C ALA A 60 17.71 3.24 34.37
N ALA A 61 18.18 3.52 33.15
CA ALA A 61 18.37 2.50 32.12
C ALA A 61 19.28 1.37 32.60
N GLN A 62 20.40 1.70 33.26
CA GLN A 62 21.34 0.71 33.76
C GLN A 62 20.72 -0.21 34.81
N HIS A 63 20.14 0.36 35.87
CA HIS A 63 19.62 -0.44 36.98
C HIS A 63 18.31 -1.17 36.65
N LEU A 64 17.42 -0.58 35.84
CA LEU A 64 16.20 -1.26 35.37
C LEU A 64 16.53 -2.50 34.53
N THR A 65 17.67 -2.52 33.84
CA THR A 65 18.12 -3.67 33.05
C THR A 65 18.52 -4.84 33.93
N ILE A 66 19.16 -4.57 35.07
CA ILE A 66 19.46 -5.59 36.06
C ILE A 66 18.14 -6.22 36.54
N GLY A 67 17.13 -5.40 36.79
CA GLY A 67 15.77 -5.84 37.08
C GLY A 67 15.17 -6.71 35.97
N VAL A 68 15.19 -6.25 34.71
CA VAL A 68 14.67 -7.00 33.56
C VAL A 68 15.37 -8.35 33.37
N LEU A 69 16.69 -8.41 33.61
CA LEU A 69 17.49 -9.61 33.36
C LEU A 69 17.38 -10.67 34.46
N GLY A 70 17.04 -10.28 35.69
CA GLY A 70 17.13 -11.17 36.86
C GLY A 70 15.86 -11.34 37.70
N LEU A 71 14.80 -10.56 37.46
CA LEU A 71 13.51 -10.76 38.15
C LEU A 71 12.76 -11.97 37.58
N ASP A 72 12.12 -12.74 38.44
CA ASP A 72 11.19 -13.82 38.04
C ASP A 72 9.97 -13.25 37.29
N HIS A 73 9.56 -12.03 37.65
CA HIS A 73 8.44 -11.28 37.07
C HIS A 73 8.92 -9.89 36.61
N PRO A 74 9.48 -9.77 35.39
CA PRO A 74 10.14 -8.56 34.92
C PRO A 74 9.20 -7.51 34.31
N GLU A 75 7.87 -7.71 34.33
CA GLU A 75 6.90 -6.91 33.55
C GLU A 75 6.95 -5.41 33.89
N ASP A 76 7.05 -5.09 35.17
CA ASP A 76 7.17 -3.69 35.61
C ASP A 76 8.53 -3.10 35.23
N ALA A 77 9.61 -3.86 35.38
CA ALA A 77 10.95 -3.42 34.97
C ALA A 77 11.02 -3.16 33.46
N GLN A 78 10.37 -4.01 32.65
CA GLN A 78 10.25 -3.82 31.20
C GLN A 78 9.52 -2.53 30.86
N LYS A 79 8.41 -2.25 31.54
CA LYS A 79 7.60 -1.06 31.31
C LYS A 79 8.40 0.21 31.58
N TYR A 80 9.08 0.28 32.72
CA TYR A 80 9.91 1.45 33.05
C TYR A 80 11.10 1.59 32.09
N LEU A 81 11.78 0.49 31.75
CA LEU A 81 12.90 0.54 30.81
C LEU A 81 12.45 1.00 29.42
N ALA A 82 11.29 0.53 28.96
CA ALA A 82 10.72 0.99 27.70
C ALA A 82 10.40 2.49 27.72
N GLN A 83 9.84 3.00 28.82
CA GLN A 83 9.58 4.43 28.99
C GLN A 83 10.88 5.25 28.94
N VAL A 84 11.92 4.82 29.68
CA VAL A 84 13.24 5.46 29.65
C VAL A 84 13.76 5.58 28.22
N LEU A 85 13.76 4.48 27.47
CA LEU A 85 14.23 4.47 26.08
C LEU A 85 13.37 5.37 25.18
N GLN A 86 12.05 5.34 25.34
CA GLN A 86 11.12 6.13 24.52
C GLN A 86 11.27 7.65 24.71
N ILE A 87 11.53 8.11 25.94
CA ILE A 87 11.71 9.55 26.23
C ILE A 87 13.15 10.04 26.04
N SER A 88 14.12 9.12 25.96
CA SER A 88 15.53 9.45 25.70
C SER A 88 15.73 10.02 24.30
N SER A 89 16.68 10.95 24.16
CA SER A 89 17.13 11.43 22.85
C SER A 89 17.72 10.30 22.00
N VAL A 90 17.83 10.49 20.69
CA VAL A 90 18.38 9.47 19.78
C VAL A 90 19.80 9.05 20.19
N THR A 91 20.64 10.00 20.59
CA THR A 91 22.02 9.73 21.02
C THR A 91 22.06 8.95 22.32
N GLU A 92 21.24 9.34 23.31
CA GLU A 92 21.13 8.63 24.58
C GLU A 92 20.57 7.23 24.40
N ARG A 93 19.51 7.08 23.60
CA ARG A 93 18.88 5.79 23.34
C ARG A 93 19.86 4.80 22.72
N LYS A 94 20.70 5.26 21.78
CA LYS A 94 21.75 4.43 21.18
C LYS A 94 22.81 4.03 22.21
N LEU A 95 23.28 4.98 23.03
CA LEU A 95 24.24 4.69 24.09
C LEU A 95 23.68 3.67 25.10
N TYR A 96 22.42 3.85 25.49
CA TYR A 96 21.74 2.95 26.41
C TYR A 96 21.57 1.58 25.75
N SER A 97 21.08 1.49 24.51
CA SER A 97 20.87 0.22 23.81
C SER A 97 22.16 -0.60 23.63
N GLU A 98 23.28 0.04 23.35
CA GLU A 98 24.60 -0.61 23.31
C GLU A 98 25.00 -1.19 24.67
N TRP A 99 24.78 -0.45 25.75
CA TRP A 99 25.03 -0.94 27.11
C TRP A 99 24.09 -2.08 27.50
N LEU A 100 22.79 -1.95 27.19
CA LEU A 100 21.77 -2.96 27.45
C LEU A 100 22.15 -4.32 26.82
N THR A 101 22.53 -4.27 25.54
CA THR A 101 22.91 -5.47 24.79
C THR A 101 24.23 -6.08 25.31
N GLN A 102 25.19 -5.26 25.71
CA GLN A 102 26.42 -5.73 26.34
C GLN A 102 26.14 -6.44 27.68
N THR A 103 25.35 -5.85 28.57
CA THR A 103 24.98 -6.45 29.86
C THR A 103 24.20 -7.75 29.67
N ALA A 104 23.23 -7.76 28.76
CA ALA A 104 22.44 -8.95 28.45
C ALA A 104 23.25 -10.07 27.79
N SER A 105 24.30 -9.73 27.02
CA SER A 105 25.23 -10.72 26.45
C SER A 105 25.95 -11.56 27.52
N LEU A 106 26.01 -11.08 28.77
CA LEU A 106 26.60 -11.79 29.90
C LEU A 106 25.56 -12.58 30.71
N SER A 107 24.26 -12.35 30.51
CA SER A 107 23.21 -13.06 31.26
C SER A 107 23.17 -14.54 30.92
N ALA A 108 23.03 -15.39 31.93
CA ALA A 108 22.85 -16.84 31.78
C ALA A 108 21.36 -17.26 31.73
N GLN A 109 20.44 -16.32 31.95
CA GLN A 109 19.00 -16.61 32.06
C GLN A 109 18.27 -16.24 30.77
N ALA A 110 17.57 -17.21 30.16
CA ALA A 110 16.81 -17.00 28.93
C ALA A 110 15.64 -16.02 29.13
N ASN A 111 14.89 -16.14 30.24
CA ASN A 111 13.74 -15.29 30.54
C ASN A 111 14.08 -13.80 30.52
N GLY A 112 15.19 -13.41 31.16
CA GLY A 112 15.64 -12.03 31.19
C GLY A 112 16.04 -11.51 29.80
N VAL A 113 16.73 -12.34 29.01
CA VAL A 113 17.10 -11.99 27.63
C VAL A 113 15.87 -11.83 26.75
N VAL A 114 14.90 -12.75 26.84
CA VAL A 114 13.60 -12.65 26.16
C VAL A 114 12.89 -11.35 26.54
N ALA A 115 12.86 -11.02 27.84
CA ALA A 115 12.22 -9.82 28.32
C ALA A 115 12.85 -8.55 27.73
N LEU A 116 14.18 -8.51 27.62
CA LEU A 116 14.89 -7.39 27.02
C LEU A 116 14.70 -7.32 25.49
N LEU A 117 14.69 -8.45 24.78
CA LEU A 117 14.42 -8.49 23.35
C LEU A 117 13.06 -7.86 23.02
N ARG A 118 12.04 -8.13 23.84
CA ARG A 118 10.71 -7.50 23.72
C ARG A 118 10.77 -5.99 23.91
N VAL A 119 11.52 -5.51 24.90
CA VAL A 119 11.70 -4.05 25.16
C VAL A 119 12.40 -3.38 23.98
N LEU A 120 13.48 -3.96 23.47
CA LEU A 120 14.23 -3.42 22.32
C LEU A 120 13.33 -3.30 21.08
N ARG A 121 12.56 -4.35 20.76
CA ARG A 121 11.60 -4.32 19.65
C ARG A 121 10.51 -3.27 19.84
N LEU A 122 9.91 -3.20 21.04
CA LEU A 122 8.88 -2.21 21.38
C LEU A 122 9.39 -0.76 21.25
N CYS A 123 10.66 -0.53 21.56
CA CYS A 123 11.29 0.79 21.51
C CYS A 123 11.83 1.15 20.12
N GLY A 124 11.61 0.30 19.10
CA GLY A 124 12.08 0.54 17.75
C GLY A 124 13.60 0.40 17.59
N LEU A 125 14.22 -0.50 18.34
CA LEU A 125 15.66 -0.84 18.30
C LEU A 125 15.87 -2.26 17.73
N PRO A 126 15.46 -2.52 16.47
CA PRO A 126 15.44 -3.87 15.91
C PRO A 126 16.86 -4.41 15.65
N ASN A 127 17.84 -3.55 15.35
CA ASN A 127 19.21 -3.97 15.08
C ASN A 127 19.88 -4.51 16.35
N GLU A 128 19.68 -3.83 17.47
CA GLU A 128 20.15 -4.25 18.78
C GLU A 128 19.47 -5.54 19.23
N ALA A 129 18.16 -5.67 19.00
CA ALA A 129 17.43 -6.91 19.26
C ALA A 129 18.00 -8.08 18.44
N ARG A 130 18.26 -7.86 17.14
CA ARG A 130 18.87 -8.86 16.25
C ARG A 130 20.24 -9.28 16.75
N HIS A 131 21.15 -8.33 16.97
CA HIS A 131 22.51 -8.62 17.43
C HIS A 131 22.50 -9.41 18.76
N LEU A 132 21.68 -8.99 19.73
CA LEU A 132 21.55 -9.70 21.00
C LEU A 132 21.01 -11.12 20.78
N SER A 133 19.97 -11.28 19.98
CA SER A 133 19.37 -12.59 19.70
C SER A 133 20.35 -13.55 19.01
N GLU A 134 21.14 -13.07 18.05
CA GLU A 134 22.16 -13.87 17.36
C GLU A 134 23.30 -14.28 18.30
N SER A 135 23.78 -13.35 19.14
CA SER A 135 24.85 -13.63 20.11
C SER A 135 24.46 -14.69 21.16
N LYS A 136 23.16 -14.87 21.40
CA LYS A 136 22.60 -15.77 22.42
C LYS A 136 22.04 -17.08 21.88
N LEU A 137 21.97 -17.24 20.55
CA LEU A 137 21.36 -18.42 19.93
C LEU A 137 21.98 -19.73 20.41
N ASP A 138 23.32 -19.85 20.40
CA ASP A 138 23.99 -21.09 20.82
C ASP A 138 23.73 -21.48 22.27
N HIS A 139 23.53 -20.49 23.14
CA HIS A 139 23.26 -20.68 24.57
C HIS A 139 21.81 -21.08 24.84
N PHE A 140 20.86 -20.56 24.05
CA PHE A 140 19.42 -20.73 24.29
C PHE A 140 18.68 -21.42 23.15
N LYS A 141 19.38 -22.17 22.28
CA LYS A 141 18.81 -22.91 21.14
C LYS A 141 17.76 -23.97 21.49
N ASN A 142 17.61 -24.31 22.78
CA ASN A 142 16.61 -25.26 23.26
C ASN A 142 15.50 -24.56 24.10
N ASP A 143 15.60 -23.26 24.31
CA ASP A 143 14.60 -22.48 25.03
C ASP A 143 13.52 -22.01 24.05
N LEU A 144 12.29 -22.47 24.26
CA LEU A 144 11.20 -22.29 23.29
C LEU A 144 10.74 -20.83 23.20
N GLU A 145 10.73 -20.10 24.33
CA GLU A 145 10.31 -18.69 24.32
C GLU A 145 11.39 -17.80 23.71
N PHE A 146 12.66 -18.11 23.96
CA PHE A 146 13.78 -17.47 23.25
C PHE A 146 13.69 -17.72 21.75
N LEU A 147 13.50 -18.97 21.31
CA LEU A 147 13.36 -19.30 19.89
C LEU A 147 12.16 -18.60 19.24
N LYS A 148 11.04 -18.44 19.97
CA LYS A 148 9.88 -17.67 19.49
C LYS A 148 10.24 -16.21 19.22
N GLN A 149 10.96 -15.55 20.13
CA GLN A 149 11.41 -14.16 19.93
C GLN A 149 12.48 -14.06 18.84
N TYR A 150 13.46 -14.97 18.83
CA TYR A 150 14.49 -15.05 17.80
C TYR A 150 13.87 -15.20 16.41
N GLY A 151 12.95 -16.15 16.24
CA GLY A 151 12.27 -16.37 14.96
C GLY A 151 11.49 -15.14 14.47
N ALA A 152 10.87 -14.39 15.39
CA ALA A 152 10.16 -13.15 15.06
C ALA A 152 11.11 -12.05 14.60
N ILE A 153 12.25 -11.89 15.28
CA ILE A 153 13.27 -10.91 14.90
C ILE A 153 13.87 -11.27 13.54
N GLN A 154 14.23 -12.53 13.31
CA GLN A 154 14.78 -12.95 12.03
C GLN A 154 13.78 -12.75 10.88
N PHE A 155 12.48 -12.99 11.13
CA PHE A 155 11.42 -12.70 10.18
C PHE A 155 11.35 -11.21 9.80
N GLU A 156 11.43 -10.30 10.79
CA GLU A 156 11.44 -8.84 10.56
C GLU A 156 12.62 -8.38 9.68
N PHE A 157 13.75 -9.07 9.76
CA PHE A 157 14.96 -8.80 8.96
C PHE A 157 15.04 -9.58 7.64
N GLY A 158 13.95 -10.25 7.25
CA GLY A 158 13.89 -11.05 6.01
C GLY A 158 14.76 -12.31 6.02
N GLN A 159 15.27 -12.73 7.18
CA GLN A 159 16.04 -13.96 7.38
C GLN A 159 15.07 -15.15 7.56
N PHE A 160 14.35 -15.47 6.48
CA PHE A 160 13.21 -16.39 6.54
C PHE A 160 13.62 -17.84 6.85
N GLN A 161 14.84 -18.26 6.51
CA GLN A 161 15.30 -19.63 6.79
C GLN A 161 15.61 -19.82 8.29
N GLU A 162 16.24 -18.83 8.90
CA GLU A 162 16.55 -18.79 10.33
C GLU A 162 15.26 -18.70 11.16
N SER A 163 14.31 -17.87 10.71
CA SER A 163 12.97 -17.78 11.28
C SER A 163 12.24 -19.13 11.21
N LEU A 164 12.29 -19.78 10.05
CA LEU A 164 11.66 -21.08 9.82
C LEU A 164 12.21 -22.15 10.75
N ALA A 165 13.53 -22.26 10.88
CA ALA A 165 14.17 -23.26 11.73
C ALA A 165 13.81 -23.09 13.22
N ALA A 166 13.75 -21.84 13.69
CA ALA A 166 13.32 -21.53 15.05
C ALA A 166 11.85 -21.92 15.27
N TYR A 167 10.96 -21.49 14.37
CA TYR A 167 9.53 -21.79 14.50
C TYR A 167 9.19 -23.26 14.31
N GLU A 168 9.92 -23.99 13.47
CA GLU A 168 9.74 -25.44 13.33
C GLU A 168 10.02 -26.17 14.66
N THR A 169 11.06 -25.77 15.37
CA THR A 169 11.41 -26.32 16.68
C THR A 169 10.34 -26.02 17.73
N VAL A 170 9.85 -24.77 17.78
CA VAL A 170 8.81 -24.36 18.73
C VAL A 170 7.47 -25.02 18.42
N TYR A 171 7.09 -25.10 17.13
CA TYR A 171 5.87 -25.75 16.68
C TYR A 171 5.88 -27.26 16.98
N ALA A 172 7.00 -27.94 16.79
CA ALA A 172 7.13 -29.36 17.11
C ALA A 172 6.89 -29.66 18.60
N ALA A 173 7.26 -28.72 19.49
CA ALA A 173 7.03 -28.84 20.93
C ALA A 173 5.61 -28.44 21.36
N MET A 174 4.96 -27.53 20.62
CA MET A 174 3.66 -26.95 20.97
C MET A 174 2.74 -26.81 19.74
N PRO A 175 2.35 -27.91 19.06
CA PRO A 175 1.61 -27.85 17.80
C PRO A 175 0.19 -27.25 17.92
N ASP A 176 -0.40 -27.33 19.12
CA ASP A 176 -1.74 -26.80 19.38
C ASP A 176 -1.76 -25.29 19.72
N ASN A 177 -0.59 -24.65 19.84
CA ASN A 177 -0.52 -23.23 20.15
C ASN A 177 -0.73 -22.39 18.87
N LEU A 178 -1.83 -21.64 18.81
CA LEU A 178 -2.21 -20.90 17.60
C LEU A 178 -1.25 -19.76 17.25
N GLU A 179 -0.65 -19.09 18.25
CA GLU A 179 0.31 -18.01 17.99
C GLU A 179 1.53 -18.53 17.22
N ILE A 180 2.08 -19.68 17.63
CA ILE A 180 3.21 -20.27 16.92
C ILE A 180 2.78 -20.84 15.56
N SER A 181 1.59 -21.44 15.46
CA SER A 181 1.06 -21.91 14.18
C SER A 181 0.97 -20.79 13.16
N ILE A 182 0.45 -19.61 13.56
CA ILE A 182 0.36 -18.43 12.71
C ILE A 182 1.75 -17.95 12.31
N ALA A 183 2.64 -17.71 13.28
CA ALA A 183 3.99 -17.21 13.01
C ALA A 183 4.78 -18.15 12.08
N TYR A 184 4.65 -19.46 12.30
CA TYR A 184 5.29 -20.48 11.47
C TYR A 184 4.70 -20.51 10.06
N ALA A 185 3.38 -20.42 9.91
CA ALA A 185 2.74 -20.32 8.59
C ALA A 185 3.15 -19.05 7.83
N SER A 186 3.28 -17.90 8.51
CA SER A 186 3.82 -16.68 7.90
C SER A 186 5.25 -16.87 7.38
N ALA A 187 6.13 -17.49 8.18
CA ALA A 187 7.50 -17.80 7.78
C ALA A 187 7.56 -18.78 6.61
N LEU A 188 6.76 -19.85 6.63
CA LEU A 188 6.61 -20.81 5.53
C LEU A 188 6.15 -20.13 4.23
N GLY A 189 5.18 -19.22 4.32
CA GLY A 189 4.71 -18.44 3.19
C GLY A 189 5.82 -17.63 2.52
N LYS A 190 6.64 -16.94 3.33
CA LYS A 190 7.78 -16.16 2.82
C LYS A 190 8.94 -17.02 2.31
N ALA A 191 9.09 -18.25 2.84
CA ALA A 191 10.04 -19.23 2.36
C ALA A 191 9.53 -20.07 1.16
N ALA A 192 8.43 -19.66 0.51
CA ALA A 192 7.80 -20.35 -0.61
C ALA A 192 7.35 -21.81 -0.32
N GLN A 193 7.09 -22.14 0.95
CA GLN A 193 6.58 -23.44 1.40
C GLN A 193 5.08 -23.37 1.74
N VAL A 194 4.30 -22.82 0.82
CA VAL A 194 2.90 -22.44 1.08
C VAL A 194 1.98 -23.63 1.31
N GLU A 195 2.28 -24.79 0.72
CA GLU A 195 1.51 -26.03 0.94
C GLU A 195 1.59 -26.50 2.40
N LYS A 196 2.77 -26.40 3.02
CA LYS A 196 2.98 -26.73 4.44
C LYS A 196 2.26 -25.71 5.33
N ALA A 197 2.32 -24.43 4.98
CA ALA A 197 1.56 -23.38 5.67
C ALA A 197 0.05 -23.64 5.62
N LEU A 198 -0.48 -23.99 4.45
CA LEU A 198 -1.90 -24.32 4.26
C LEU A 198 -2.31 -25.48 5.16
N LYS A 199 -1.52 -26.55 5.21
CA LYS A 199 -1.80 -27.72 6.07
C LYS A 199 -1.90 -27.33 7.55
N ILE A 200 -0.92 -26.58 8.07
CA ILE A 200 -0.89 -26.13 9.46
C ILE A 200 -2.10 -25.25 9.77
N MET A 201 -2.45 -24.35 8.86
CA MET A 201 -3.59 -23.45 9.03
C MET A 201 -4.94 -24.18 8.93
N LEU A 202 -5.04 -25.24 8.13
CA LEU A 202 -6.23 -26.10 8.09
C LEU A 202 -6.40 -26.86 9.41
N GLU A 203 -5.33 -27.39 9.99
CA GLU A 203 -5.34 -28.03 11.31
C GLU A 203 -5.75 -27.02 12.40
N ALA A 204 -5.11 -25.83 12.42
CA ALA A 204 -5.44 -24.75 13.35
C ALA A 204 -6.90 -24.30 13.25
N SER A 205 -7.49 -24.30 12.05
CA SER A 205 -8.87 -23.88 11.84
C SER A 205 -9.91 -24.76 12.55
N GLN A 206 -9.58 -26.04 12.81
CA GLN A 206 -10.48 -26.98 13.48
C GLN A 206 -10.66 -26.66 14.96
N ALA A 207 -9.68 -26.01 15.58
CA ALA A 207 -9.70 -25.64 17.00
C ALA A 207 -10.46 -24.32 17.27
N LEU A 208 -10.80 -23.54 16.23
CA LEU A 208 -11.31 -22.16 16.38
C LEU A 208 -12.63 -22.06 17.12
N ARG A 209 -13.45 -23.12 17.15
CA ARG A 209 -14.72 -23.13 17.89
C ARG A 209 -14.54 -22.85 19.39
N ASN A 210 -13.39 -23.21 19.95
CA ASN A 210 -13.07 -23.01 21.37
C ASN A 210 -12.28 -21.72 21.64
N VAL A 211 -11.96 -20.96 20.60
CA VAL A 211 -11.15 -19.73 20.69
C VAL A 211 -12.09 -18.56 20.88
N VAL A 212 -12.03 -17.89 22.03
CA VAL A 212 -12.86 -16.71 22.33
C VAL A 212 -12.36 -15.47 21.59
N ASP A 213 -11.04 -15.33 21.43
CA ASP A 213 -10.39 -14.18 20.81
C ASP A 213 -10.64 -14.11 19.29
N SER A 214 -11.36 -13.06 18.88
CA SER A 214 -11.66 -12.76 17.48
C SER A 214 -10.42 -12.52 16.64
N SER A 215 -9.42 -11.82 17.19
CA SER A 215 -8.19 -11.48 16.48
C SER A 215 -7.39 -12.74 16.10
N MET A 216 -7.35 -13.72 17.00
CA MET A 216 -6.72 -15.02 16.77
C MET A 216 -7.45 -15.83 15.69
N ARG A 217 -8.78 -15.92 15.77
CA ARG A 217 -9.60 -16.59 14.73
C ARG A 217 -9.36 -15.93 13.37
N ARG A 218 -9.41 -14.60 13.32
CA ARG A 218 -9.17 -13.80 12.11
C ARG A 218 -7.81 -14.09 11.51
N ALA A 219 -6.75 -14.12 12.32
CA ALA A 219 -5.40 -14.35 11.86
C ALA A 219 -5.26 -15.72 11.18
N VAL A 220 -5.81 -16.78 11.78
CA VAL A 220 -5.81 -18.13 11.18
C VAL A 220 -6.58 -18.15 9.85
N LEU A 221 -7.81 -17.63 9.83
CA LEU A 221 -8.65 -17.64 8.63
C LEU A 221 -8.08 -16.77 7.50
N SER A 222 -7.47 -15.64 7.84
CA SER A 222 -6.83 -14.76 6.85
C SER A 222 -5.59 -15.42 6.24
N HIS A 223 -4.77 -16.11 7.04
CA HIS A 223 -3.64 -16.89 6.52
C HIS A 223 -4.10 -18.06 5.64
N LEU A 224 -5.20 -18.74 5.99
CA LEU A 224 -5.81 -19.74 5.12
C LEU A 224 -6.17 -19.16 3.75
N LEU A 225 -6.88 -18.03 3.74
CA LEU A 225 -7.27 -17.36 2.50
C LEU A 225 -6.03 -16.95 1.67
N GLN A 226 -4.99 -16.42 2.32
CA GLN A 226 -3.73 -16.08 1.66
C GLN A 226 -3.05 -17.30 1.06
N CYS A 227 -2.99 -18.43 1.78
CA CYS A 227 -2.44 -19.69 1.28
C CYS A 227 -3.22 -20.20 0.06
N PHE A 228 -4.56 -20.20 0.11
CA PHE A 228 -5.37 -20.59 -1.04
C PHE A 228 -5.12 -19.70 -2.25
N ASN A 229 -5.05 -18.37 -2.06
CA ASN A 229 -4.80 -17.43 -3.15
C ASN A 229 -3.41 -17.64 -3.76
N HIS A 230 -2.37 -17.83 -2.96
CA HIS A 230 -1.01 -18.04 -3.45
C HIS A 230 -0.84 -19.36 -4.21
N LEU A 231 -1.59 -20.40 -3.84
CA LEU A 231 -1.61 -21.69 -4.54
C LEU A 231 -2.59 -21.71 -5.72
N GLU A 232 -3.20 -20.58 -6.08
CA GLU A 232 -4.24 -20.47 -7.12
C GLU A 232 -5.45 -21.42 -6.89
N LEU A 233 -5.74 -21.73 -5.62
CA LEU A 233 -6.84 -22.60 -5.18
C LEU A 233 -8.08 -21.78 -4.77
N LYS A 234 -8.41 -20.73 -5.53
CA LYS A 234 -9.43 -19.73 -5.15
C LYS A 234 -10.84 -20.33 -5.00
N THR A 235 -11.23 -21.24 -5.90
CA THR A 235 -12.52 -21.95 -5.81
C THR A 235 -12.59 -22.83 -4.56
N ASN A 236 -11.49 -23.51 -4.20
CA ASN A 236 -11.42 -24.29 -2.96
C ASN A 236 -11.55 -23.40 -1.73
N ALA A 237 -11.00 -22.18 -1.75
CA ALA A 237 -11.18 -21.21 -0.69
C ALA A 237 -12.66 -20.89 -0.47
N VAL A 238 -13.41 -20.63 -1.55
CA VAL A 238 -14.86 -20.37 -1.47
C VAL A 238 -15.58 -21.55 -0.83
N THR A 239 -15.39 -22.76 -1.36
CA THR A 239 -16.03 -23.96 -0.79
C THR A 239 -15.67 -24.16 0.69
N PHE A 240 -14.41 -23.97 1.06
CA PHE A 240 -13.97 -24.08 2.45
C PHE A 240 -14.69 -23.07 3.36
N PHE A 241 -14.74 -21.79 2.97
CA PHE A 241 -15.37 -20.76 3.79
C PHE A 241 -16.90 -20.83 3.80
N GLU A 242 -17.54 -21.35 2.76
CA GLU A 242 -18.97 -21.69 2.76
C GLU A 242 -19.28 -22.77 3.80
N GLU A 243 -18.50 -23.85 3.81
CA GLU A 243 -18.65 -24.90 4.83
C GLU A 243 -18.32 -24.38 6.25
N PHE A 244 -17.29 -23.56 6.38
CA PHE A 244 -16.85 -23.00 7.66
C PHE A 244 -17.92 -22.10 8.28
N THR A 245 -18.50 -21.19 7.49
CA THR A 245 -19.57 -20.27 7.93
C THR A 245 -20.87 -20.99 8.21
N LEU A 246 -21.18 -22.08 7.50
CA LEU A 246 -22.33 -22.93 7.82
C LEU A 246 -22.19 -23.59 9.20
N ARG A 247 -20.97 -24.02 9.56
CA ARG A 247 -20.69 -24.69 10.85
C ARG A 247 -20.49 -23.71 12.00
N ASN A 248 -20.08 -22.48 11.72
CA ASN A 248 -19.79 -21.44 12.71
C ASN A 248 -20.40 -20.09 12.27
N PRO A 249 -21.74 -20.00 12.16
CA PRO A 249 -22.41 -18.79 11.65
C PRO A 249 -22.19 -17.55 12.51
N GLU A 250 -21.77 -17.73 13.76
CA GLU A 250 -21.48 -16.69 14.75
C GLU A 250 -20.11 -15.99 14.56
N PHE A 251 -19.23 -16.52 13.70
CA PHE A 251 -17.89 -15.96 13.47
C PHE A 251 -17.88 -15.00 12.28
N SER A 252 -17.84 -13.69 12.57
CA SER A 252 -17.82 -12.63 11.54
C SER A 252 -16.59 -12.71 10.63
N GLU A 253 -15.48 -13.20 11.16
CA GLU A 253 -14.20 -13.36 10.45
C GLU A 253 -14.31 -14.42 9.35
N GLY A 254 -15.12 -15.46 9.56
CA GLY A 254 -15.42 -16.48 8.56
C GLY A 254 -16.22 -15.91 7.39
N TRP A 255 -17.25 -15.11 7.69
CA TRP A 255 -18.04 -14.41 6.68
C TRP A 255 -17.20 -13.41 5.89
N ALA A 256 -16.30 -12.68 6.56
CA ALA A 256 -15.40 -11.75 5.91
C ALA A 256 -14.42 -12.47 4.95
N CYS A 257 -13.91 -13.64 5.32
CA CYS A 257 -13.06 -14.46 4.45
C CYS A 257 -13.84 -15.06 3.28
N LEU A 258 -15.07 -15.54 3.51
CA LEU A 258 -15.94 -16.04 2.44
C LEU A 258 -16.20 -14.96 1.38
N ALA A 259 -16.59 -13.76 1.83
CA ALA A 259 -16.88 -12.65 0.94
C ALA A 259 -15.65 -12.24 0.12
N ARG A 260 -14.46 -12.19 0.73
CA ARG A 260 -13.21 -11.93 0.02
C ARG A 260 -12.86 -13.04 -0.98
N ALA A 261 -13.04 -14.31 -0.62
CA ALA A 261 -12.81 -15.44 -1.51
C ALA A 261 -13.73 -15.39 -2.75
N GLN A 262 -15.02 -15.14 -2.54
CA GLN A 262 -16.00 -14.98 -3.62
C GLN A 262 -15.65 -13.79 -4.51
N ARG A 263 -15.24 -12.66 -3.92
CA ARG A 263 -14.82 -11.48 -4.66
C ARG A 263 -13.58 -11.75 -5.52
N ALA A 264 -12.61 -12.52 -5.02
CA ALA A 264 -11.37 -12.84 -5.72
C ALA A 264 -11.59 -13.64 -7.03
N ILE A 265 -12.69 -14.38 -7.13
CA ILE A 265 -13.08 -15.14 -8.33
C ILE A 265 -14.20 -14.46 -9.14
N GLY A 266 -14.39 -13.15 -8.96
CA GLY A 266 -15.33 -12.36 -9.74
C GLY A 266 -16.79 -12.46 -9.29
N GLN A 267 -17.12 -13.29 -8.29
CA GLN A 267 -18.48 -13.44 -7.76
C GLN A 267 -18.88 -12.27 -6.83
N SER A 268 -18.87 -11.06 -7.38
CA SER A 268 -19.11 -9.82 -6.64
C SER A 268 -20.49 -9.77 -5.96
N GLU A 269 -21.51 -10.33 -6.59
CA GLU A 269 -22.86 -10.35 -6.01
C GLU A 269 -22.96 -11.34 -4.85
N ASN A 270 -22.38 -12.55 -4.99
CA ASN A 270 -22.32 -13.52 -3.91
C ASN A 270 -21.55 -12.97 -2.71
N ALA A 271 -20.42 -12.31 -2.96
CA ALA A 271 -19.64 -11.64 -1.91
C ALA A 271 -20.50 -10.64 -1.12
N ARG A 272 -21.28 -9.79 -1.80
CA ARG A 272 -22.19 -8.82 -1.17
C ARG A 272 -23.29 -9.50 -0.36
N LEU A 273 -23.85 -10.59 -0.87
CA LEU A 273 -24.87 -11.38 -0.18
C LEU A 273 -24.29 -12.05 1.08
N SER A 274 -23.11 -12.66 0.99
CA SER A 274 -22.39 -13.26 2.14
C SER A 274 -22.09 -12.23 3.23
N VAL A 275 -21.67 -11.02 2.88
CA VAL A 275 -21.48 -9.93 3.87
C VAL A 275 -22.81 -9.57 4.55
N THR A 276 -23.89 -9.48 3.77
CA THR A 276 -25.22 -9.14 4.29
C THR A 276 -25.74 -10.23 5.24
N GLU A 277 -25.58 -11.50 4.86
CA GLU A 277 -25.94 -12.64 5.72
C GLU A 277 -25.08 -12.66 6.98
N GLY A 278 -23.76 -12.47 6.87
CA GLY A 278 -22.84 -12.39 8.01
C GLY A 278 -23.27 -11.33 9.02
N LEU A 279 -23.56 -10.10 8.58
CA LEU A 279 -24.08 -9.03 9.45
C LEU A 279 -25.39 -9.42 10.15
N SER A 280 -26.24 -10.19 9.48
CA SER A 280 -27.50 -10.67 10.08
C SER A 280 -27.29 -11.71 11.17
N LYS A 281 -26.23 -12.54 11.07
CA LYS A 281 -25.92 -13.60 12.04
C LYS A 281 -25.10 -13.11 13.22
N THR A 282 -24.14 -12.22 12.97
CA THR A 282 -23.16 -11.80 13.97
C THR A 282 -23.48 -10.44 14.59
N GLY A 283 -24.41 -9.69 14.00
CA GLY A 283 -24.65 -8.30 14.35
C GLY A 283 -23.59 -7.35 13.75
N PRO A 284 -23.57 -6.09 14.19
CA PRO A 284 -22.66 -5.07 13.64
C PRO A 284 -21.19 -5.41 13.91
N ASP A 285 -20.47 -5.78 12.86
CA ASP A 285 -19.02 -6.04 12.88
C ASP A 285 -18.32 -5.03 11.96
N VAL A 286 -17.24 -4.39 12.44
CA VAL A 286 -16.56 -3.31 11.72
C VAL A 286 -16.02 -3.77 10.36
N GLU A 287 -15.51 -5.00 10.27
CA GLU A 287 -14.93 -5.53 9.05
C GLU A 287 -16.00 -5.89 8.04
N LEU A 288 -17.09 -6.53 8.46
CA LEU A 288 -18.21 -6.79 7.57
C LEU A 288 -18.87 -5.49 7.08
N ILE A 289 -19.01 -4.46 7.92
CA ILE A 289 -19.52 -3.14 7.48
C ILE A 289 -18.55 -2.48 6.49
N TRP A 290 -17.24 -2.61 6.72
CA TRP A 290 -16.23 -2.13 5.78
C TRP A 290 -16.36 -2.82 4.43
N LEU A 291 -16.36 -4.16 4.40
CA LEU A 291 -16.54 -4.93 3.16
C LEU A 291 -17.88 -4.59 2.50
N GLN A 292 -18.95 -4.44 3.27
CA GLN A 292 -20.27 -4.04 2.77
C GLN A 292 -20.21 -2.69 2.05
N THR A 293 -19.41 -1.76 2.56
CA THR A 293 -19.24 -0.43 1.95
C THR A 293 -18.45 -0.54 0.65
N PHE A 294 -17.25 -1.12 0.68
CA PHE A 294 -16.35 -1.11 -0.47
C PHE A 294 -16.76 -2.08 -1.59
N PHE A 295 -17.51 -3.15 -1.29
CA PHE A 295 -17.99 -4.08 -2.31
C PHE A 295 -19.14 -3.53 -3.16
N GLU A 296 -19.72 -2.38 -2.80
CA GLU A 296 -20.59 -1.62 -3.71
C GLU A 296 -19.82 -1.07 -4.92
N LEU A 297 -18.50 -0.97 -4.88
CA LEU A 297 -17.69 -0.59 -6.04
C LEU A 297 -17.29 -1.85 -6.80
N LYS A 298 -17.96 -2.19 -7.91
CA LYS A 298 -17.64 -3.37 -8.72
C LYS A 298 -16.50 -3.13 -9.71
N PRO A 299 -15.74 -4.18 -10.10
CA PRO A 299 -14.73 -4.08 -11.15
C PRO A 299 -15.36 -3.99 -12.54
N ILE A 300 -16.47 -4.69 -12.77
CA ILE A 300 -17.23 -4.66 -14.03
C ILE A 300 -18.72 -4.53 -13.67
N TYR A 301 -19.42 -3.66 -14.39
CA TYR A 301 -20.86 -3.42 -14.23
C TYR A 301 -21.62 -3.95 -15.45
N ASP A 302 -22.83 -4.47 -15.25
CA ASP A 302 -23.73 -4.97 -16.30
C ASP A 302 -24.46 -3.82 -17.01
N SER A 303 -24.78 -2.73 -16.30
CA SER A 303 -25.52 -1.60 -16.88
C SER A 303 -25.20 -0.25 -16.25
N SER A 304 -25.54 0.84 -16.95
CA SER A 304 -25.41 2.20 -16.41
C SER A 304 -26.34 2.46 -15.21
N GLU A 305 -27.49 1.78 -15.16
CA GLU A 305 -28.40 1.82 -14.01
C GLU A 305 -27.75 1.17 -12.78
N GLU A 306 -27.04 0.05 -12.97
CA GLU A 306 -26.31 -0.60 -11.88
C GLU A 306 -25.24 0.34 -11.29
N ILE A 307 -24.48 1.03 -12.15
CA ILE A 307 -23.46 2.02 -11.72
C ILE A 307 -24.11 3.10 -10.85
N ALA A 308 -25.22 3.70 -11.30
CA ALA A 308 -25.90 4.77 -10.57
C ALA A 308 -26.40 4.29 -9.20
N ASN A 309 -27.05 3.12 -9.16
CA ASN A 309 -27.61 2.55 -7.94
C ASN A 309 -26.52 2.16 -6.93
N GLN A 310 -25.41 1.58 -7.39
CA GLN A 310 -24.30 1.20 -6.52
C GLN A 310 -23.53 2.40 -5.99
N ARG A 311 -23.31 3.43 -6.81
CA ARG A 311 -22.68 4.67 -6.35
C ARG A 311 -23.47 5.34 -5.23
N GLU A 312 -24.79 5.35 -5.32
CA GLU A 312 -25.63 5.93 -4.26
C GLU A 312 -25.58 5.10 -2.97
N ARG A 313 -25.62 3.76 -3.08
CA ARG A 313 -25.43 2.89 -1.92
C ARG A 313 -24.05 3.04 -1.29
N TYR A 314 -23.01 3.17 -2.11
CA TYR A 314 -21.66 3.45 -1.64
C TYR A 314 -21.61 4.77 -0.86
N ARG A 315 -22.20 5.85 -1.39
CA ARG A 315 -22.29 7.14 -0.70
C ARG A 315 -22.93 7.02 0.68
N GLN A 316 -24.10 6.37 0.76
CA GLN A 316 -24.81 6.21 2.02
C GLN A 316 -23.97 5.39 3.02
N ARG A 317 -23.44 4.24 2.59
CA ARG A 317 -22.65 3.34 3.45
C ARG A 317 -21.34 3.96 3.91
N LEU A 318 -20.65 4.69 3.04
CA LEU A 318 -19.42 5.40 3.40
C LEU A 318 -19.70 6.48 4.45
N THR A 319 -20.82 7.20 4.31
CA THR A 319 -21.25 8.20 5.29
C THR A 319 -21.56 7.55 6.64
N ASP A 320 -22.31 6.44 6.63
CA ASP A 320 -22.67 5.70 7.85
C ASP A 320 -21.44 5.09 8.54
N LEU A 321 -20.51 4.51 7.76
CA LEU A 321 -19.23 3.98 8.25
C LEU A 321 -18.39 5.09 8.90
N SER A 322 -18.26 6.24 8.23
CA SER A 322 -17.55 7.40 8.75
C SER A 322 -18.12 7.87 10.10
N GLN A 323 -19.46 7.95 10.21
CA GLN A 323 -20.12 8.32 11.46
C GLN A 323 -19.92 7.29 12.56
N LYS A 324 -20.04 6.00 12.25
CA LYS A 324 -19.83 4.89 13.21
C LYS A 324 -18.42 4.93 13.81
N LEU A 325 -17.41 5.18 12.99
CA LEU A 325 -16.01 5.15 13.41
C LEU A 325 -15.62 6.30 14.34
N LYS A 326 -16.35 7.42 14.33
CA LYS A 326 -16.13 8.53 15.30
C LYS A 326 -16.35 8.11 16.75
N GLY A 327 -17.23 7.14 16.98
CA GLY A 327 -17.52 6.59 18.31
C GLY A 327 -16.96 5.18 18.54
N ALA A 328 -16.08 4.69 17.67
CA ALA A 328 -15.53 3.34 17.77
C ALA A 328 -14.58 3.19 18.96
N ASN A 329 -14.64 2.03 19.61
CA ASN A 329 -13.67 1.60 20.62
C ASN A 329 -12.28 1.35 19.98
N ASP A 330 -11.26 1.13 20.80
CA ASP A 330 -9.89 0.97 20.32
C ASP A 330 -9.69 -0.27 19.43
N GLU A 331 -10.44 -1.35 19.68
CA GLU A 331 -10.40 -2.58 18.88
C GLU A 331 -10.95 -2.36 17.48
N ASP A 332 -12.16 -1.80 17.36
CA ASP A 332 -12.80 -1.47 16.09
C ASP A 332 -11.96 -0.46 15.31
N ARG A 333 -11.38 0.53 16.00
CA ARG A 333 -10.49 1.52 15.39
C ARG A 333 -9.22 0.89 14.85
N SER A 334 -8.58 0.02 15.64
CA SER A 334 -7.39 -0.73 15.23
C SER A 334 -7.71 -1.59 14.00
N ARG A 335 -8.85 -2.28 13.99
CA ARG A 335 -9.26 -3.08 12.84
C ARG A 335 -9.56 -2.23 11.61
N ALA A 336 -10.25 -1.09 11.77
CA ALA A 336 -10.51 -0.16 10.67
C ALA A 336 -9.22 0.40 10.06
N LEU A 337 -8.20 0.69 10.86
CA LEU A 337 -6.88 1.10 10.37
C LEU A 337 -6.19 0.00 9.55
N MET A 338 -6.26 -1.26 10.00
CA MET A 338 -5.76 -2.39 9.20
C MET A 338 -6.50 -2.51 7.86
N LEU A 339 -7.84 -2.43 7.88
CA LEU A 339 -8.67 -2.51 6.68
C LEU A 339 -8.41 -1.36 5.70
N ALA A 340 -8.15 -0.15 6.20
CA ALA A 340 -7.73 0.98 5.37
C ALA A 340 -6.38 0.75 4.68
N GLY A 341 -5.47 0.00 5.32
CA GLY A 341 -4.23 -0.45 4.70
C GLY A 341 -4.44 -1.54 3.64
N GLU A 342 -5.46 -2.38 3.80
CA GLU A 342 -5.79 -3.50 2.91
C GLU A 342 -6.65 -3.10 1.69
N THR A 343 -7.54 -2.11 1.83
CA THR A 343 -8.54 -1.77 0.80
C THR A 343 -8.84 -0.28 0.77
N THR A 344 -8.62 0.33 -0.39
CA THR A 344 -8.89 1.74 -0.69
C THR A 344 -10.12 1.86 -1.62
N PRO A 345 -10.69 3.06 -1.81
CA PRO A 345 -11.78 3.27 -2.76
C PRO A 345 -11.28 3.31 -4.22
N TYR A 346 -10.26 2.52 -4.55
CA TYR A 346 -9.58 2.49 -5.85
C TYR A 346 -10.56 2.35 -7.04
N LEU A 347 -11.63 1.58 -6.88
CA LEU A 347 -12.62 1.35 -7.94
C LEU A 347 -13.64 2.49 -8.10
N LEU A 348 -13.66 3.48 -7.21
CA LEU A 348 -14.62 4.58 -7.22
C LEU A 348 -14.63 5.37 -8.54
N PRO A 349 -13.47 5.81 -9.10
CA PRO A 349 -13.50 6.68 -10.26
C PRO A 349 -13.76 5.91 -11.58
N TYR A 350 -13.87 4.56 -11.52
CA TYR A 350 -14.24 3.70 -12.65
C TYR A 350 -15.77 3.62 -12.88
N GLN A 351 -16.52 4.63 -12.43
CA GLN A 351 -17.98 4.73 -12.57
C GLN A 351 -18.44 5.78 -13.60
N GLY A 352 -17.52 6.35 -14.39
CA GLY A 352 -17.84 7.13 -15.58
C GLY A 352 -18.04 8.63 -15.39
N GLY A 353 -17.00 9.46 -15.60
CA GLY A 353 -17.10 10.92 -15.72
C GLY A 353 -17.67 11.72 -14.53
N LYS A 354 -18.06 11.06 -13.43
CA LYS A 354 -18.58 11.71 -12.22
C LYS A 354 -17.46 12.37 -11.41
N ASP A 355 -17.79 13.50 -10.80
CA ASP A 355 -16.94 14.09 -9.76
C ASP A 355 -16.97 13.20 -8.50
N ASP A 356 -15.77 12.85 -8.02
CA ASP A 356 -15.54 11.97 -6.87
C ASP A 356 -15.12 12.74 -5.63
N LYS A 357 -14.94 14.07 -5.71
CA LYS A 357 -14.42 14.91 -4.64
C LYS A 357 -15.14 14.74 -3.32
N ASP A 358 -16.47 14.84 -3.32
CA ASP A 358 -17.25 14.73 -2.09
C ASP A 358 -17.04 13.37 -1.40
N LEU A 359 -17.02 12.28 -2.17
CA LEU A 359 -16.87 10.92 -1.63
C LEU A 359 -15.44 10.68 -1.14
N GLN A 360 -14.45 11.15 -1.89
CA GLN A 360 -13.05 11.10 -1.46
C GLN A 360 -12.84 11.95 -0.20
N GLN A 361 -13.47 13.11 -0.08
CA GLN A 361 -13.38 13.95 1.11
C GLN A 361 -13.98 13.28 2.35
N ILE A 362 -15.12 12.57 2.21
CA ILE A 362 -15.70 11.78 3.31
C ILE A 362 -14.70 10.70 3.75
N TYR A 363 -14.15 9.95 2.79
CA TYR A 363 -13.20 8.88 3.10
C TYR A 363 -11.89 9.42 3.71
N GLY A 364 -11.30 10.46 3.10
CA GLY A 364 -10.07 11.07 3.56
C GLY A 364 -10.21 11.68 4.96
N SER A 365 -11.30 12.38 5.25
CA SER A 365 -11.59 12.89 6.60
C SER A 365 -11.76 11.77 7.61
N MET A 366 -12.46 10.69 7.23
CA MET A 366 -12.60 9.50 8.08
C MET A 366 -11.23 8.87 8.40
N LEU A 367 -10.32 8.78 7.44
CA LEU A 367 -8.97 8.26 7.68
C LEU A 367 -8.15 9.14 8.62
N VAL A 368 -8.21 10.46 8.45
CA VAL A 368 -7.54 11.42 9.34
C VAL A 368 -8.05 11.30 10.77
N ASP A 369 -9.38 11.21 10.95
CA ASP A 369 -10.01 11.02 12.26
C ASP A 369 -9.55 9.70 12.92
N LEU A 370 -9.51 8.60 12.15
CA LEU A 370 -9.03 7.30 12.62
C LEU A 370 -7.58 7.35 13.10
N VAL A 371 -6.70 8.02 12.35
CA VAL A 371 -5.26 8.10 12.64
C VAL A 371 -4.95 9.04 13.82
N ASN A 372 -5.67 10.16 13.94
CA ASN A 372 -5.33 11.23 14.90
C ASN A 372 -6.06 11.13 16.25
N SER A 373 -7.07 10.26 16.39
CA SER A 373 -7.93 10.09 17.57
C SER A 373 -7.28 10.32 18.95
N GLY A 374 -7.24 11.58 19.40
CA GLY A 374 -6.77 11.99 20.74
C GLY A 374 -5.26 12.21 20.89
N LYS A 375 -4.48 12.22 19.81
CA LYS A 375 -3.05 12.58 19.84
C LYS A 375 -2.86 13.97 19.22
N ASP A 376 -2.00 14.79 19.84
CA ASP A 376 -1.58 16.04 19.21
C ASP A 376 -1.00 15.73 17.83
N VAL A 377 -1.51 16.41 16.81
CA VAL A 377 -0.91 16.38 15.48
C VAL A 377 0.49 16.95 15.65
N LEU A 378 1.50 16.07 15.59
CA LEU A 378 2.88 16.50 15.67
C LEU A 378 3.10 17.55 14.59
N ALA A 379 3.66 18.70 14.99
CA ALA A 379 4.07 19.72 14.06
C ALA A 379 4.98 19.09 12.98
N PRO A 380 4.84 19.49 11.71
CA PRO A 380 5.70 18.99 10.65
C PRO A 380 7.16 19.19 11.06
N ALA A 381 8.02 18.22 10.76
CA ALA A 381 9.45 18.41 10.93
C ALA A 381 9.86 19.58 10.02
N SER A 382 10.24 20.70 10.62
CA SER A 382 10.79 21.82 9.85
C SER A 382 12.13 21.37 9.27
N GLY A 383 12.26 21.42 7.93
CA GLY A 383 13.53 21.15 7.27
C GLY A 383 14.64 21.98 7.91
N LYS A 384 15.81 21.37 8.13
CA LYS A 384 17.00 22.18 8.48
C LYS A 384 17.26 23.08 7.29
N HIS A 385 17.40 24.40 7.48
CA HIS A 385 17.77 25.32 6.41
C HIS A 385 19.06 24.82 5.73
N ALA A 386 18.87 24.16 4.60
CA ALA A 386 19.91 23.53 3.80
C ALA A 386 20.03 24.28 2.47
N PRO A 387 21.20 24.25 1.81
CA PRO A 387 21.38 24.92 0.53
C PRO A 387 20.52 24.34 -0.60
N LEU A 388 20.13 23.05 -0.51
CA LEU A 388 19.27 22.36 -1.47
C LEU A 388 17.92 22.05 -0.85
N ARG A 389 16.84 22.15 -1.63
CA ARG A 389 15.51 21.69 -1.21
C ARG A 389 15.43 20.17 -1.28
N HIS A 390 15.08 19.51 -0.17
CA HIS A 390 14.97 18.05 -0.12
C HIS A 390 13.56 17.59 -0.51
N VAL A 391 13.45 16.93 -1.66
CA VAL A 391 12.23 16.27 -2.13
C VAL A 391 12.33 14.76 -1.92
N MET A 392 11.41 14.20 -1.13
CA MET A 392 11.29 12.75 -0.95
C MET A 392 10.08 12.20 -1.71
N PHE A 393 10.32 11.34 -2.68
CA PHE A 393 9.28 10.56 -3.33
C PHE A 393 8.92 9.35 -2.46
N VAL A 394 7.63 9.14 -2.19
CA VAL A 394 7.17 8.02 -1.35
C VAL A 394 6.14 7.20 -2.12
N SER A 395 6.43 5.92 -2.33
CA SER A 395 5.62 5.05 -3.17
C SER A 395 5.68 3.60 -2.70
N GLU A 396 4.57 2.87 -2.81
CA GLU A 396 4.57 1.41 -2.64
C GLU A 396 5.01 0.69 -3.93
N PHE A 397 4.86 1.36 -5.08
CA PHE A 397 4.97 0.70 -6.37
C PHE A 397 6.31 0.89 -7.06
N VAL A 398 7.42 1.09 -6.32
CA VAL A 398 8.78 1.30 -6.87
C VAL A 398 9.33 -0.01 -7.46
N TRP A 399 8.78 -0.40 -8.60
CA TRP A 399 9.11 -1.54 -9.46
C TRP A 399 8.55 -1.22 -10.85
N ARG A 400 8.52 -2.18 -11.79
CA ARG A 400 7.99 -2.06 -13.17
C ARG A 400 6.45 -1.92 -13.20
N HIS A 401 5.98 -0.93 -12.48
CA HIS A 401 4.59 -0.53 -12.35
C HIS A 401 4.30 0.70 -13.23
N THR A 402 3.07 0.80 -13.74
CA THR A 402 2.60 1.89 -14.62
C THR A 402 2.99 3.29 -14.12
N ASN A 403 2.96 3.50 -12.81
CA ASN A 403 3.35 4.76 -12.17
C ASN A 403 4.76 5.21 -12.62
N TRP A 404 5.75 4.35 -12.47
CA TRP A 404 7.16 4.67 -12.74
C TRP A 404 7.56 4.46 -14.19
N ARG A 405 6.87 3.55 -14.90
CA ARG A 405 7.01 3.45 -16.37
C ARG A 405 6.74 4.79 -17.03
N MET A 406 5.75 5.54 -16.54
CA MET A 406 5.42 6.87 -17.03
C MET A 406 6.32 7.96 -16.41
N LYS A 407 6.46 7.97 -15.08
CA LYS A 407 6.85 9.17 -14.33
C LYS A 407 8.23 9.11 -13.66
N ARG A 408 9.05 8.08 -13.92
CA ARG A 408 10.42 7.99 -13.34
C ARG A 408 11.35 9.13 -13.77
N SER A 409 10.97 9.86 -14.82
CA SER A 409 11.61 11.10 -15.26
C SER A 409 11.57 12.22 -14.21
N TRP A 410 10.56 12.25 -13.33
CA TRP A 410 10.52 13.20 -12.21
C TRP A 410 11.78 13.09 -11.34
N LEU A 411 12.19 11.87 -10.96
CA LEU A 411 13.45 11.71 -10.23
C LEU A 411 14.65 12.04 -11.12
N LYS A 412 14.68 11.49 -12.34
CA LYS A 412 15.85 11.60 -13.23
C LYS A 412 16.24 13.04 -13.56
N PHE A 413 15.26 13.93 -13.74
CA PHE A 413 15.50 15.24 -14.34
C PHE A 413 15.39 16.45 -13.41
N LEU A 414 14.96 16.26 -12.16
CA LEU A 414 15.03 17.34 -11.17
C LEU A 414 16.47 17.85 -11.02
N ASP A 415 16.66 19.16 -11.08
CA ASP A 415 17.96 19.82 -11.01
C ASP A 415 18.68 19.54 -9.67
N ARG A 416 19.78 18.80 -9.74
CA ARG A 416 20.59 18.41 -8.58
C ARG A 416 21.41 19.55 -7.98
N GLU A 417 21.52 20.69 -8.67
CA GLU A 417 22.11 21.91 -8.11
C GLU A 417 21.12 22.67 -7.22
N ARG A 418 19.81 22.36 -7.31
CA ARG A 418 18.73 23.00 -6.54
C ARG A 418 18.07 22.04 -5.55
N PHE A 419 18.02 20.75 -5.88
CA PHE A 419 17.28 19.74 -5.13
C PHE A 419 18.16 18.56 -4.71
N LYS A 420 17.94 18.11 -3.47
CA LYS A 420 18.29 16.76 -3.03
C LYS A 420 17.07 15.87 -3.25
N VAL A 421 17.22 14.73 -3.92
CA VAL A 421 16.14 13.83 -4.27
C VAL A 421 16.33 12.48 -3.59
N SER A 422 15.36 12.07 -2.77
CA SER A 422 15.35 10.73 -2.18
C SER A 422 14.09 9.96 -2.57
N CYS A 423 14.17 8.64 -2.53
CA CYS A 423 13.02 7.75 -2.77
C CYS A 423 12.84 6.79 -1.59
N LEU A 424 11.61 6.68 -1.10
CA LEU A 424 11.18 5.70 -0.10
C LEU A 424 10.22 4.70 -0.76
N HIS A 425 10.70 3.48 -0.92
CA HIS A 425 9.93 2.33 -1.40
C HIS A 425 9.27 1.59 -0.22
N LEU A 426 7.95 1.47 -0.26
CA LEU A 426 7.14 0.79 0.77
C LEU A 426 6.63 -0.60 0.34
N GLY A 427 6.79 -0.98 -0.92
CA GLY A 427 6.33 -2.26 -1.44
C GLY A 427 7.36 -3.38 -1.28
N GLN A 428 6.93 -4.62 -1.55
CA GLN A 428 7.80 -5.80 -1.45
C GLN A 428 8.50 -6.14 -2.76
N ASN A 429 7.91 -5.78 -3.90
CA ASN A 429 8.44 -6.11 -5.22
C ASN A 429 9.65 -5.25 -5.55
N THR A 430 10.68 -5.86 -6.14
CA THR A 430 11.87 -5.18 -6.65
C THR A 430 12.30 -5.82 -7.97
N ASP A 431 12.74 -5.01 -8.92
CA ASP A 431 13.13 -5.41 -10.27
C ASP A 431 14.08 -4.39 -10.92
N GLU A 432 14.26 -4.44 -12.25
CA GLU A 432 15.16 -3.54 -12.98
C GLU A 432 14.77 -2.07 -12.84
N MET A 433 13.47 -1.77 -12.77
CA MET A 433 12.99 -0.40 -12.62
C MET A 433 13.26 0.13 -11.21
N THR A 434 13.30 -0.76 -10.22
CA THR A 434 13.72 -0.41 -8.86
C THR A 434 15.17 0.08 -8.84
N GLU A 435 16.06 -0.64 -9.52
CA GLU A 435 17.48 -0.28 -9.62
C GLU A 435 17.67 1.01 -10.44
N GLU A 436 16.90 1.23 -11.51
CA GLU A 436 16.90 2.52 -12.21
C GLU A 436 16.51 3.69 -11.29
N ILE A 437 15.41 3.56 -10.54
CA ILE A 437 14.91 4.62 -9.64
C ILE A 437 15.91 4.89 -8.51
N LYS A 438 16.54 3.84 -7.99
CA LYS A 438 17.64 3.95 -7.03
C LYS A 438 18.82 4.72 -7.63
N GLY A 439 19.19 4.44 -8.88
CA GLY A 439 20.21 5.20 -9.61
C GLY A 439 19.83 6.66 -9.88
N TYR A 440 18.54 6.99 -9.92
CA TYR A 440 18.05 8.36 -10.00
C TYR A 440 17.89 9.04 -8.64
N SER A 441 18.22 8.41 -7.51
CA SER A 441 18.02 8.99 -6.17
C SER A 441 19.37 9.27 -5.51
N ASP A 442 19.50 10.40 -4.79
CA ASP A 442 20.65 10.67 -3.93
C ASP A 442 20.65 9.73 -2.72
N ASP A 443 19.47 9.50 -2.14
CA ASP A 443 19.23 8.49 -1.10
C ASP A 443 18.04 7.60 -1.48
N PHE A 444 18.21 6.27 -1.34
CA PHE A 444 17.15 5.29 -1.58
C PHE A 444 16.91 4.45 -0.32
N TYR A 445 15.66 4.39 0.11
CA TYR A 445 15.23 3.64 1.28
C TYR A 445 14.19 2.60 0.90
N HIS A 446 14.31 1.39 1.43
CA HIS A 446 13.34 0.31 1.22
C HIS A 446 12.82 -0.18 2.57
N ILE A 447 11.56 0.13 2.86
CA ILE A 447 10.88 -0.21 4.13
C ILE A 447 9.55 -0.89 3.79
N PRO A 448 9.56 -2.19 3.47
CA PRO A 448 8.37 -2.88 2.99
C PRO A 448 7.30 -2.98 4.08
N LEU A 449 6.11 -2.44 3.79
CA LEU A 449 4.89 -2.56 4.59
C LEU A 449 5.00 -2.16 6.08
N ASN A 450 5.97 -1.31 6.45
CA ASN A 450 6.18 -0.87 7.83
C ASN A 450 6.01 0.65 7.96
N ILE A 451 4.77 1.06 8.25
CA ILE A 451 4.37 2.48 8.36
C ILE A 451 5.14 3.20 9.48
N ASP A 452 5.35 2.57 10.62
CA ASP A 452 6.00 3.23 11.75
C ASP A 452 7.50 3.45 11.50
N ALA A 453 8.17 2.48 10.87
CA ALA A 453 9.55 2.64 10.42
C ALA A 453 9.66 3.74 9.35
N ALA A 454 8.74 3.78 8.39
CA ALA A 454 8.66 4.85 7.39
C ALA A 454 8.49 6.23 8.04
N LYS A 455 7.57 6.38 9.02
CA LYS A 455 7.37 7.63 9.77
C LYS A 455 8.62 8.07 10.52
N ARG A 456 9.32 7.13 11.18
CA ARG A 456 10.59 7.43 11.87
C ARG A 456 11.64 7.93 10.88
N LEU A 457 11.87 7.19 9.80
CA LEU A 457 12.82 7.56 8.76
C LEU A 457 12.53 8.96 8.19
N ILE A 458 11.27 9.23 7.84
CA ILE A 458 10.87 10.53 7.26
C ILE A 458 11.15 11.66 8.25
N ARG A 459 10.84 11.48 9.54
CA ARG A 459 11.10 12.49 10.57
C ARG A 459 12.60 12.72 10.81
N GLU A 460 13.39 11.65 10.79
CA GLU A 460 14.85 11.73 10.92
C GLU A 460 15.49 12.42 9.72
N THR A 461 14.94 12.17 8.53
CA THR A 461 15.39 12.75 7.27
C THR A 461 14.96 14.21 7.12
N ALA A 462 13.76 14.55 7.63
CA ALA A 462 13.13 15.87 7.59
C ALA A 462 13.13 16.52 6.18
N PRO A 463 12.53 15.88 5.16
CA PRO A 463 12.45 16.47 3.83
C PRO A 463 11.58 17.74 3.81
N ASP A 464 11.92 18.71 2.96
CA ASP A 464 11.12 19.93 2.76
C ASP A 464 9.78 19.60 2.10
N VAL A 465 9.83 18.69 1.11
CA VAL A 465 8.68 18.22 0.32
C VAL A 465 8.58 16.70 0.38
N ILE A 466 7.39 16.18 0.64
CA ILE A 466 7.05 14.80 0.28
C ILE A 466 6.18 14.81 -0.97
N PHE A 467 6.58 14.04 -1.97
CA PHE A 467 5.84 13.85 -3.21
C PHE A 467 5.32 12.42 -3.28
N TYR A 468 4.00 12.25 -3.17
CA TYR A 468 3.32 10.98 -3.33
C TYR A 468 2.82 10.82 -4.77
N PRO A 469 3.36 9.91 -5.58
CA PRO A 469 2.87 9.82 -6.95
C PRO A 469 1.43 9.26 -7.02
N GLU A 470 0.96 8.47 -6.05
CA GLU A 470 -0.21 7.59 -6.21
C GLU A 470 -1.20 7.44 -5.03
N VAL A 471 -1.45 8.48 -4.24
CA VAL A 471 -2.36 8.37 -3.09
C VAL A 471 -3.72 7.81 -3.52
N GLY A 472 -4.21 6.79 -2.80
CA GLY A 472 -5.47 6.08 -3.09
C GLY A 472 -5.32 4.76 -3.83
N MET A 473 -4.17 4.47 -4.45
CA MET A 473 -3.85 3.14 -4.98
C MET A 473 -3.27 2.19 -3.92
N SER A 474 -2.52 2.72 -2.97
CA SER A 474 -1.92 2.00 -1.84
C SER A 474 -2.55 2.49 -0.54
N GLY A 475 -3.11 1.56 0.24
CA GLY A 475 -3.67 1.87 1.56
C GLY A 475 -2.59 2.33 2.54
N ILE A 476 -1.39 1.75 2.46
CA ILE A 476 -0.25 2.11 3.30
C ILE A 476 0.24 3.53 3.00
N VAL A 477 0.42 3.87 1.71
CA VAL A 477 0.78 5.23 1.30
C VAL A 477 -0.31 6.22 1.69
N GLN A 478 -1.59 5.85 1.53
CA GLN A 478 -2.71 6.71 1.90
C GLN A 478 -2.76 6.97 3.41
N LEU A 479 -2.57 5.95 4.24
CA LEU A 479 -2.46 6.10 5.70
C LEU A 479 -1.25 6.96 6.11
N LEU A 480 -0.12 6.84 5.42
CA LEU A 480 1.04 7.68 5.67
C LEU A 480 0.74 9.15 5.31
N ALA A 481 0.08 9.37 4.17
CA ALA A 481 -0.32 10.67 3.66
C ALA A 481 -1.34 11.39 4.55
N THR A 482 -2.10 10.69 5.40
CA THR A 482 -2.99 11.32 6.41
C THR A 482 -2.25 12.14 7.47
N GLN A 483 -0.92 11.99 7.56
CA GLN A 483 -0.08 12.72 8.51
C GLN A 483 0.66 13.84 7.81
N ARG A 484 0.89 14.95 8.52
CA ARG A 484 1.77 16.05 8.10
C ARG A 484 3.22 15.67 8.43
N LEU A 485 3.92 15.05 7.49
CA LEU A 485 5.29 14.55 7.66
C LEU A 485 6.36 15.44 7.04
N ALA A 486 5.98 16.40 6.20
CA ALA A 486 6.81 17.48 5.67
C ALA A 486 6.05 18.80 5.64
N SER A 487 6.77 19.90 5.45
CA SER A 487 6.17 21.25 5.35
C SER A 487 5.25 21.39 4.14
N VAL A 488 5.59 20.72 3.05
CA VAL A 488 4.82 20.65 1.81
C VAL A 488 4.57 19.19 1.46
N GLN A 489 3.31 18.83 1.21
CA GLN A 489 2.95 17.50 0.71
C GLN A 489 2.20 17.61 -0.61
N CYS A 490 2.72 16.93 -1.64
CA CYS A 490 2.16 16.92 -2.98
C CYS A 490 1.67 15.50 -3.33
N CYS A 491 0.59 15.42 -4.11
CA CYS A 491 0.20 14.20 -4.82
C CYS A 491 0.34 14.39 -6.33
N GLY A 492 0.69 13.33 -7.05
CA GLY A 492 0.73 13.30 -8.51
C GLY A 492 -0.41 12.52 -9.15
N ILE A 493 -0.38 12.43 -10.49
CA ILE A 493 -1.37 11.76 -11.35
C ILE A 493 -1.29 10.22 -11.37
N GLY A 494 -0.65 9.58 -10.39
CA GLY A 494 -0.58 8.12 -10.31
C GLY A 494 -1.98 7.51 -10.15
N HIS A 495 -2.79 8.10 -9.26
CA HIS A 495 -4.22 7.88 -9.22
C HIS A 495 -4.92 9.17 -9.69
N PRO A 496 -5.62 9.17 -10.84
CA PRO A 496 -6.11 10.40 -11.48
C PRO A 496 -7.44 10.90 -10.86
N VAL A 497 -7.42 11.15 -9.55
CA VAL A 497 -8.54 11.67 -8.76
C VAL A 497 -7.99 12.35 -7.49
N THR A 498 -8.70 13.33 -6.95
CA THR A 498 -8.40 13.92 -5.63
C THR A 498 -8.18 12.87 -4.55
N THR A 499 -7.24 13.13 -3.64
CA THR A 499 -6.94 12.23 -2.51
C THR A 499 -8.01 12.30 -1.42
N GLY A 500 -8.75 13.42 -1.37
CA GLY A 500 -9.69 13.71 -0.31
C GLY A 500 -9.04 14.04 1.04
N LEU A 501 -7.71 14.06 1.13
CA LEU A 501 -6.97 14.28 2.37
C LEU A 501 -6.70 15.77 2.61
N PRO A 502 -7.02 16.32 3.79
CA PRO A 502 -6.70 17.72 4.14
C PRO A 502 -5.20 17.94 4.40
N THR A 503 -4.40 16.87 4.43
CA THR A 503 -2.96 16.90 4.67
C THR A 503 -2.12 16.97 3.41
N ILE A 504 -2.74 16.85 2.22
CA ILE A 504 -2.07 17.05 0.94
C ILE A 504 -2.37 18.47 0.46
N ASP A 505 -1.32 19.24 0.22
CA ASP A 505 -1.43 20.64 -0.14
C ASP A 505 -1.73 20.82 -1.63
N TYR A 506 -1.03 20.07 -2.47
CA TYR A 506 -1.05 20.25 -3.93
C TYR A 506 -1.33 18.95 -4.67
N PHE A 507 -2.16 19.02 -5.71
CA PHE A 507 -2.26 17.97 -6.72
C PHE A 507 -1.54 18.45 -7.98
N VAL A 508 -0.48 17.75 -8.38
CA VAL A 508 0.38 18.15 -9.51
C VAL A 508 0.01 17.35 -10.74
N SER A 509 -0.46 18.06 -11.78
CA SER A 509 -0.98 17.51 -13.03
C SER A 509 -0.42 18.26 -14.25
N GLY A 510 -0.95 17.99 -15.44
CA GLY A 510 -0.53 18.59 -16.71
C GLY A 510 -1.63 19.45 -17.33
N TYR A 511 -1.25 20.57 -17.93
CA TYR A 511 -2.17 21.50 -18.58
C TYR A 511 -2.96 20.84 -19.72
N LEU A 512 -2.35 19.95 -20.49
CA LEU A 512 -3.01 19.29 -21.62
C LEU A 512 -3.95 18.14 -21.21
N ILE A 513 -3.90 17.71 -19.94
CA ILE A 513 -4.67 16.56 -19.44
C ILE A 513 -5.75 16.97 -18.43
N GLU A 514 -5.85 18.25 -18.11
CA GLU A 514 -6.94 18.80 -17.29
C GLU A 514 -8.03 19.44 -18.17
N PRO A 515 -9.30 19.49 -17.72
CA PRO A 515 -10.30 20.39 -18.28
C PRO A 515 -10.02 21.85 -17.84
N VAL A 516 -10.59 22.82 -18.55
CA VAL A 516 -10.39 24.26 -18.27
C VAL A 516 -10.81 24.65 -16.84
N ASP A 517 -11.86 24.02 -16.30
CA ASP A 517 -12.44 24.33 -14.99
C ASP A 517 -12.13 23.24 -13.92
N ALA A 518 -10.95 22.62 -13.99
CA ALA A 518 -10.58 21.46 -13.17
C ALA A 518 -10.53 21.70 -11.66
N HIS A 519 -10.24 22.93 -11.20
CA HIS A 519 -10.02 23.25 -9.79
C HIS A 519 -11.14 22.79 -8.85
N GLY A 520 -12.39 22.77 -9.32
CA GLY A 520 -13.55 22.34 -8.53
C GLY A 520 -13.48 20.87 -8.10
N GLN A 521 -12.75 20.03 -8.84
CA GLN A 521 -12.69 18.57 -8.69
C GLN A 521 -11.63 18.09 -7.68
N TYR A 522 -10.84 19.02 -7.11
CA TYR A 522 -9.74 18.70 -6.19
C TYR A 522 -9.98 19.26 -4.79
N CYS A 523 -9.53 18.53 -3.77
CA CYS A 523 -9.47 19.05 -2.39
C CYS A 523 -8.18 19.85 -2.18
N GLU A 524 -7.13 19.44 -2.88
CA GLU A 524 -5.82 20.06 -2.96
C GLU A 524 -5.85 21.30 -3.88
N GLU A 525 -4.81 22.14 -3.79
CA GLU A 525 -4.56 23.16 -4.79
C GLU A 525 -4.00 22.48 -6.06
N LEU A 526 -4.76 22.54 -7.16
CA LEU A 526 -4.35 21.96 -8.44
C LEU A 526 -3.25 22.80 -9.11
N ILE A 527 -2.12 22.16 -9.39
CA ILE A 527 -0.98 22.73 -10.11
C ILE A 527 -0.88 22.08 -11.49
N THR A 528 -1.07 22.86 -12.55
CA THR A 528 -0.97 22.38 -13.94
C THR A 528 0.36 22.73 -14.56
N LEU A 529 1.24 21.75 -14.70
CA LEU A 529 2.52 21.90 -15.40
C LEU A 529 2.30 21.97 -16.93
N PRO A 530 3.18 22.61 -17.71
CA PRO A 530 3.14 22.51 -19.17
C PRO A 530 3.07 21.06 -19.67
N GLY A 531 2.43 20.84 -20.82
CA GLY A 531 2.34 19.52 -21.43
C GLY A 531 1.52 18.51 -20.62
N ILE A 532 2.01 17.27 -20.52
CA ILE A 532 1.36 16.13 -19.84
C ILE A 532 1.93 15.84 -18.44
N SER A 533 2.66 16.80 -17.83
CA SER A 533 3.29 16.75 -16.49
C SER A 533 4.59 15.97 -16.31
N PHE A 534 5.04 15.21 -17.31
CA PHE A 534 6.32 14.48 -17.25
C PHE A 534 6.88 14.23 -18.66
N PRO A 535 8.21 14.22 -18.84
CA PRO A 535 8.83 13.62 -20.02
C PRO A 535 8.75 12.10 -19.93
N TYR A 536 8.43 11.41 -21.02
CA TYR A 536 8.37 9.96 -21.07
C TYR A 536 9.76 9.36 -21.31
N LEU A 537 10.05 8.24 -20.63
CA LEU A 537 11.26 7.46 -20.83
C LEU A 537 10.86 6.08 -21.37
N PRO A 538 10.94 5.85 -22.70
CA PRO A 538 10.55 4.57 -23.27
C PRO A 538 11.46 3.44 -22.77
N SER A 539 10.93 2.23 -22.74
CA SER A 539 11.77 1.03 -22.69
C SER A 539 12.24 0.70 -24.12
N PRO A 540 13.47 0.21 -24.33
CA PRO A 540 13.94 -0.25 -25.63
C PRO A 540 12.98 -1.30 -26.20
N LEU A 541 12.75 -1.24 -27.51
CA LEU A 541 11.91 -2.18 -28.24
C LEU A 541 12.82 -3.09 -29.06
N ASP A 542 12.80 -4.39 -28.77
CA ASP A 542 13.31 -5.39 -29.70
C ASP A 542 12.30 -5.56 -30.85
N GLY A 543 12.79 -5.76 -32.07
CA GLY A 543 11.95 -5.98 -33.26
C GLY A 543 11.03 -7.20 -33.12
N PRO A 544 9.92 -7.29 -33.86
CA PRO A 544 8.90 -8.29 -33.59
C PRO A 544 9.41 -9.72 -33.81
N ALA A 545 9.15 -10.58 -32.83
CA ALA A 545 9.35 -12.03 -32.90
C ALA A 545 8.05 -12.82 -33.17
N PHE A 546 6.94 -12.09 -33.43
CA PHE A 546 5.58 -12.63 -33.54
C PHE A 546 4.84 -12.01 -34.73
N ASP A 547 3.89 -12.76 -35.28
CA ASP A 547 3.01 -12.36 -36.38
C ASP A 547 1.53 -12.39 -35.96
N ARG A 548 0.62 -11.87 -36.79
CA ARG A 548 -0.83 -11.80 -36.48
C ARG A 548 -1.47 -13.16 -36.17
N SER A 549 -0.99 -14.22 -36.82
CA SER A 549 -1.49 -15.58 -36.59
C SER A 549 -1.24 -16.09 -35.16
N ASP A 550 -0.19 -15.60 -34.48
CA ASP A 550 0.10 -15.95 -33.07
C ASP A 550 -0.99 -15.45 -32.11
N PHE A 551 -1.81 -14.51 -32.57
CA PHE A 551 -2.93 -13.92 -31.85
C PHE A 551 -4.29 -14.35 -32.42
N GLY A 552 -4.31 -15.28 -33.39
CA GLY A 552 -5.54 -15.73 -34.06
C GLY A 552 -6.18 -14.66 -34.96
N LEU A 553 -5.36 -13.76 -35.53
CA LEU A 553 -5.76 -12.69 -36.43
C LEU A 553 -5.29 -12.99 -37.86
N ASP A 554 -6.06 -12.55 -38.86
CA ASP A 554 -5.70 -12.67 -40.28
C ASP A 554 -5.02 -11.39 -40.78
N ASP A 555 -4.06 -11.52 -41.71
CA ASP A 555 -3.31 -10.37 -42.25
C ASP A 555 -4.17 -9.38 -43.02
N SER A 556 -5.32 -9.83 -43.53
CA SER A 556 -6.26 -8.97 -44.26
C SER A 556 -7.38 -8.37 -43.38
N ASP A 557 -7.32 -8.60 -42.07
CA ASP A 557 -8.18 -7.92 -41.10
C ASP A 557 -7.71 -6.49 -40.79
N ILE A 558 -8.65 -5.62 -40.42
CA ILE A 558 -8.35 -4.32 -39.81
C ILE A 558 -8.43 -4.49 -38.29
N VAL A 559 -7.28 -4.43 -37.62
CA VAL A 559 -7.16 -4.78 -36.20
C VAL A 559 -7.29 -3.53 -35.32
N TYR A 560 -8.38 -3.47 -34.57
CA TYR A 560 -8.65 -2.48 -33.53
C TYR A 560 -8.23 -3.04 -32.16
N LEU A 561 -7.23 -2.42 -31.55
CA LEU A 561 -6.70 -2.79 -30.25
C LEU A 561 -7.44 -2.07 -29.13
N CYS A 562 -8.14 -2.84 -28.30
CA CYS A 562 -8.83 -2.39 -27.09
C CYS A 562 -8.08 -2.98 -25.87
N LEU A 563 -6.90 -2.45 -25.57
CA LEU A 563 -5.96 -3.05 -24.60
C LEU A 563 -5.99 -2.42 -23.20
N GLN A 564 -7.06 -1.71 -22.89
CA GLN A 564 -7.32 -1.19 -21.54
C GLN A 564 -7.73 -2.30 -20.58
N THR A 565 -7.57 -2.08 -19.27
CA THR A 565 -8.03 -3.03 -18.25
C THR A 565 -9.56 -3.08 -18.19
N PRO A 566 -10.19 -4.24 -17.90
CA PRO A 566 -11.63 -4.45 -18.07
C PRO A 566 -12.54 -3.41 -17.38
N GLN A 567 -12.16 -2.91 -16.21
CA GLN A 567 -12.93 -1.92 -15.46
C GLN A 567 -13.10 -0.55 -16.14
N LYS A 568 -12.36 -0.30 -17.23
CA LYS A 568 -12.47 0.95 -18.01
C LYS A 568 -13.54 0.88 -19.10
N TYR A 569 -14.10 -0.30 -19.39
CA TYR A 569 -15.15 -0.48 -20.40
C TYR A 569 -16.54 -0.41 -19.77
N LEU A 570 -17.20 0.73 -19.95
CA LEU A 570 -18.51 0.98 -19.37
C LEU A 570 -19.66 0.58 -20.31
N PRO A 571 -20.81 0.12 -19.76
CA PRO A 571 -21.91 -0.41 -20.56
C PRO A 571 -22.44 0.54 -21.64
N HIS A 572 -22.46 1.84 -21.35
CA HIS A 572 -23.00 2.85 -22.29
C HIS A 572 -22.08 3.13 -23.48
N ASP A 573 -20.86 2.61 -23.51
CA ASP A 573 -19.91 2.78 -24.61
C ASP A 573 -19.76 1.49 -25.47
N ASP A 574 -20.41 0.39 -25.10
CA ASP A 574 -20.28 -0.90 -25.82
C ASP A 574 -20.76 -0.81 -27.27
N TYR A 575 -21.75 0.05 -27.55
CA TYR A 575 -22.28 0.25 -28.90
C TYR A 575 -21.25 0.85 -29.87
N LEU A 576 -20.22 1.56 -29.39
CA LEU A 576 -19.22 2.21 -30.23
C LEU A 576 -18.51 1.19 -31.15
N TYR A 577 -18.14 0.05 -30.59
CA TYR A 577 -17.46 -1.02 -31.35
C TYR A 577 -18.38 -1.63 -32.40
N ALA A 578 -19.63 -1.90 -32.03
CA ALA A 578 -20.62 -2.47 -32.93
C ALA A 578 -20.91 -1.52 -34.10
N GLN A 579 -21.05 -0.22 -33.84
CA GLN A 579 -21.28 0.79 -34.89
C GLN A 579 -20.10 0.88 -35.87
N ILE A 580 -18.85 0.87 -35.39
CA ILE A 580 -17.68 0.80 -36.27
C ILE A 580 -17.71 -0.48 -37.13
N ALA A 581 -18.12 -1.60 -36.54
CA ALA A 581 -18.21 -2.89 -37.23
C ALA A 581 -19.26 -2.92 -38.36
N THR A 582 -20.35 -2.16 -38.24
CA THR A 582 -21.37 -2.04 -39.32
C THR A 582 -20.81 -1.46 -40.61
N GLU A 583 -19.75 -0.67 -40.49
CA GLU A 583 -19.14 0.04 -41.60
C GLU A 583 -17.86 -0.65 -42.09
N VAL A 584 -17.14 -1.36 -41.21
CA VAL A 584 -15.84 -1.99 -41.52
C VAL A 584 -15.97 -3.51 -41.48
N ASP A 585 -16.32 -4.11 -42.61
CA ASP A 585 -16.61 -5.56 -42.76
C ASP A 585 -15.55 -6.49 -42.15
N ARG A 586 -14.26 -6.13 -42.26
CA ARG A 586 -13.13 -6.95 -41.77
C ARG A 586 -12.52 -6.44 -40.47
N SER A 587 -13.29 -5.73 -39.66
CA SER A 587 -12.85 -5.24 -38.35
C SER A 587 -12.66 -6.37 -37.35
N LYS A 588 -11.53 -6.37 -36.63
CA LYS A 588 -11.26 -7.22 -35.47
C LYS A 588 -10.99 -6.37 -34.24
N PHE A 589 -11.90 -6.38 -33.28
CA PHE A 589 -11.73 -5.73 -31.99
C PHE A 589 -11.09 -6.70 -31.00
N VAL A 590 -9.86 -6.40 -30.58
CA VAL A 590 -9.05 -7.25 -29.71
C VAL A 590 -9.08 -6.68 -28.30
N PHE A 591 -9.73 -7.41 -27.39
CA PHE A 591 -9.76 -7.11 -25.96
C PHE A 591 -8.83 -8.05 -25.20
N LEU A 592 -8.32 -7.58 -24.06
CA LEU A 592 -7.62 -8.44 -23.11
C LEU A 592 -8.59 -8.93 -22.02
N GLU A 593 -8.49 -10.21 -21.69
CA GLU A 593 -9.01 -10.71 -20.42
C GLU A 593 -8.21 -10.08 -19.28
N GLY A 594 -8.90 -9.75 -18.18
CA GLY A 594 -8.23 -9.19 -17.02
C GLY A 594 -7.17 -10.16 -16.49
N GLY A 595 -6.02 -9.63 -16.04
CA GLY A 595 -4.97 -10.44 -15.41
C GLY A 595 -5.33 -10.99 -14.02
N SER A 596 -6.60 -10.90 -13.63
CA SER A 596 -7.14 -11.33 -12.34
C SER A 596 -8.57 -11.83 -12.51
N GLU A 597 -8.92 -12.92 -11.84
CA GLU A 597 -10.28 -13.50 -11.83
C GLU A 597 -11.32 -12.60 -11.15
N VAL A 598 -10.91 -11.53 -10.46
CA VAL A 598 -11.81 -10.50 -9.93
C VAL A 598 -12.66 -9.86 -11.04
N PHE A 599 -12.16 -9.88 -12.28
CA PHE A 599 -12.87 -9.43 -13.46
C PHE A 599 -13.75 -10.56 -14.01
N ASP A 600 -15.03 -10.55 -13.65
CA ASP A 600 -16.01 -11.43 -14.29
C ASP A 600 -16.25 -11.01 -15.74
N MET A 601 -15.41 -11.53 -16.63
CA MET A 601 -15.44 -11.22 -18.07
C MET A 601 -16.74 -11.69 -18.74
N SER A 602 -17.53 -12.56 -18.10
CA SER A 602 -18.83 -12.98 -18.65
C SER A 602 -19.79 -11.80 -18.78
N ILE A 603 -19.72 -10.84 -17.86
CA ILE A 603 -20.54 -9.61 -17.88
C ILE A 603 -20.20 -8.79 -19.12
N MET A 604 -18.93 -8.43 -19.33
CA MET A 604 -18.50 -7.64 -20.47
C MET A 604 -18.76 -8.36 -21.81
N LYS A 605 -18.47 -9.67 -21.88
CA LYS A 605 -18.73 -10.48 -23.09
C LYS A 605 -20.22 -10.54 -23.43
N LYS A 606 -21.10 -10.60 -22.43
CA LYS A 606 -22.56 -10.55 -22.62
C LYS A 606 -22.98 -9.20 -23.20
N ARG A 607 -22.61 -8.09 -22.53
CA ARG A 607 -22.99 -6.73 -22.97
C ARG A 607 -22.52 -6.43 -24.39
N LEU A 608 -21.28 -6.77 -24.74
CA LEU A 608 -20.76 -6.57 -26.09
C LEU A 608 -21.51 -7.43 -27.12
N ARG A 609 -21.82 -8.69 -26.80
CA ARG A 609 -22.61 -9.54 -27.71
C ARG A 609 -24.00 -8.96 -27.96
N GLU A 610 -24.64 -8.41 -26.94
CA GLU A 610 -25.93 -7.72 -27.06
C GLU A 610 -25.81 -6.49 -27.96
N ALA A 611 -24.80 -5.63 -27.75
CA ALA A 611 -24.57 -4.44 -28.58
C ALA A 611 -24.31 -4.78 -30.07
N PHE A 612 -23.54 -5.84 -30.36
CA PHE A 612 -23.31 -6.31 -31.73
C PHE A 612 -24.58 -6.89 -32.37
N ALA A 613 -25.37 -7.65 -31.61
CA ALA A 613 -26.64 -8.19 -32.08
C ALA A 613 -27.64 -7.08 -32.41
N GLU A 614 -27.72 -6.02 -31.60
CA GLU A 614 -28.56 -4.84 -31.85
C GLU A 614 -28.16 -4.09 -33.12
N ALA A 615 -26.85 -4.05 -33.43
CA ALA A 615 -26.34 -3.47 -34.67
C ALA A 615 -26.49 -4.40 -35.90
N GLY A 616 -26.94 -5.64 -35.72
CA GLY A 616 -27.06 -6.64 -36.80
C GLY A 616 -25.72 -7.20 -37.27
N VAL A 617 -24.68 -7.16 -36.43
CA VAL A 617 -23.32 -7.60 -36.74
C VAL A 617 -22.96 -8.86 -35.95
N ASP A 618 -22.26 -9.81 -36.56
CA ASP A 618 -21.86 -11.06 -35.89
C ASP A 618 -20.69 -10.84 -34.92
N PHE A 619 -20.98 -10.85 -33.61
CA PHE A 619 -19.99 -10.71 -32.55
C PHE A 619 -18.79 -11.67 -32.70
N GLU A 620 -19.03 -12.95 -33.02
CA GLU A 620 -17.95 -13.95 -33.06
C GLU A 620 -17.05 -13.77 -34.31
N ASN A 621 -17.53 -13.05 -35.33
CA ASN A 621 -16.69 -12.64 -36.45
C ASN A 621 -15.83 -11.43 -36.13
N HIS A 622 -16.27 -10.50 -35.29
CA HIS A 622 -15.59 -9.21 -35.10
C HIS A 622 -14.79 -9.10 -33.81
N VAL A 623 -15.10 -9.88 -32.76
CA VAL A 623 -14.50 -9.68 -31.43
C VAL A 623 -13.55 -10.82 -31.07
N ARG A 624 -12.39 -10.49 -30.52
CA ARG A 624 -11.41 -11.45 -29.99
C ARG A 624 -11.04 -11.06 -28.56
N PHE A 625 -11.07 -12.04 -27.66
CA PHE A 625 -10.53 -11.90 -26.31
C PHE A 625 -9.23 -12.70 -26.24
N LEU A 626 -8.14 -12.02 -25.88
CA LEU A 626 -6.85 -12.65 -25.61
C LEU A 626 -6.64 -12.77 -24.10
N PRO A 627 -5.94 -13.81 -23.62
CA PRO A 627 -5.56 -13.88 -22.22
C PRO A 627 -4.58 -12.75 -21.86
N HIS A 628 -4.23 -12.63 -20.58
CA HIS A 628 -3.13 -11.78 -20.16
C HIS A 628 -1.84 -12.12 -20.94
N LEU A 629 -1.14 -11.10 -21.44
CA LEU A 629 0.01 -11.25 -22.33
C LEU A 629 1.33 -10.99 -21.59
N SER A 630 2.39 -11.67 -22.02
CA SER A 630 3.75 -11.28 -21.61
C SER A 630 4.10 -9.90 -22.19
N PRO A 631 5.08 -9.18 -21.59
CA PRO A 631 5.50 -7.88 -22.11
C PRO A 631 5.90 -7.91 -23.60
N GLU A 632 6.56 -8.98 -24.06
CA GLU A 632 7.01 -9.14 -25.45
C GLU A 632 5.83 -9.30 -26.40
N LYS A 633 4.85 -10.14 -26.03
CA LYS A 633 3.62 -10.34 -26.81
C LYS A 633 2.76 -9.07 -26.85
N TYR A 634 2.67 -8.35 -25.74
CA TYR A 634 1.93 -7.09 -25.67
C TYR A 634 2.55 -6.02 -26.60
N GLN A 635 3.88 -5.91 -26.60
CA GLN A 635 4.60 -5.00 -27.50
C GLN A 635 4.43 -5.38 -28.96
N ALA A 636 4.59 -6.67 -29.30
CA ALA A 636 4.36 -7.15 -30.65
C ALA A 636 2.93 -6.86 -31.14
N LEU A 637 1.93 -7.03 -30.27
CA LEU A 637 0.55 -6.73 -30.62
C LEU A 637 0.34 -5.24 -30.96
N ASN A 638 0.96 -4.31 -30.22
CA ASN A 638 0.91 -2.87 -30.54
C ASN A 638 1.52 -2.56 -31.92
N THR A 639 2.57 -3.28 -32.33
CA THR A 639 3.19 -3.14 -33.66
C THR A 639 2.32 -3.72 -34.77
N LEU A 640 1.60 -4.80 -34.50
CA LEU A 640 0.79 -5.53 -35.49
C LEU A 640 -0.63 -4.97 -35.67
N GLY A 641 -1.12 -4.19 -34.70
CA GLY A 641 -2.42 -3.53 -34.75
C GLY A 641 -2.47 -2.41 -35.79
N ASP A 642 -3.67 -2.09 -36.26
CA ASP A 642 -3.89 -0.98 -37.19
C ASP A 642 -4.32 0.29 -36.46
N ILE A 643 -5.16 0.14 -35.43
CA ILE A 643 -5.81 1.24 -34.71
C ILE A 643 -5.91 0.87 -33.23
N ALA A 644 -5.62 1.79 -32.32
CA ALA A 644 -5.95 1.65 -30.91
C ALA A 644 -7.23 2.45 -30.61
N LEU A 645 -8.20 1.82 -29.95
CA LEU A 645 -9.39 2.48 -29.43
C LEU A 645 -9.22 2.68 -27.93
N ASP A 646 -9.19 3.94 -27.51
CA ASP A 646 -9.16 4.32 -26.11
C ASP A 646 -10.57 4.26 -25.48
N THR A 647 -10.63 4.30 -24.15
CA THR A 647 -11.90 4.26 -23.40
C THR A 647 -12.36 5.68 -23.00
N PRO A 648 -13.55 6.14 -23.43
CA PRO A 648 -14.00 7.53 -23.24
C PRO A 648 -14.00 8.04 -21.80
N GLU A 649 -14.47 7.24 -20.85
CA GLU A 649 -14.64 7.70 -19.47
C GLU A 649 -13.39 7.50 -18.58
N TRP A 650 -12.40 6.77 -19.08
CA TRP A 650 -11.10 6.58 -18.45
C TRP A 650 -10.05 6.29 -19.52
N SER A 651 -9.29 7.29 -19.92
CA SER A 651 -8.28 7.18 -20.99
C SER A 651 -7.05 6.36 -20.58
N GLY A 652 -6.30 5.92 -21.58
CA GLY A 652 -5.02 5.28 -21.39
C GLY A 652 -3.94 6.23 -20.88
N GLY A 653 -3.09 5.69 -19.99
CA GLY A 653 -1.81 6.30 -19.63
C GLY A 653 -0.69 5.55 -20.34
N ASN A 654 -0.07 4.62 -19.64
CA ASN A 654 1.02 3.80 -20.19
C ASN A 654 0.59 2.98 -21.43
N THR A 655 -0.63 2.43 -21.47
CA THR A 655 -1.18 1.76 -22.65
C THR A 655 -1.12 2.63 -23.91
N THR A 656 -1.50 3.91 -23.78
CA THR A 656 -1.46 4.86 -24.89
C THR A 656 -0.02 5.21 -25.26
N LEU A 657 0.86 5.43 -24.27
CA LEU A 657 2.27 5.70 -24.53
C LEU A 657 2.94 4.57 -25.32
N GLU A 658 2.66 3.31 -24.96
CA GLU A 658 3.17 2.15 -25.69
C GLU A 658 2.67 2.11 -27.14
N ALA A 659 1.37 2.36 -27.36
CA ALA A 659 0.79 2.43 -28.71
C ALA A 659 1.41 3.56 -29.55
N LEU A 660 1.46 4.78 -29.02
CA LEU A 660 2.02 5.95 -29.71
C LEU A 660 3.50 5.75 -30.06
N TYR A 661 4.26 5.05 -29.20
CA TYR A 661 5.67 4.75 -29.48
C TYR A 661 5.88 3.83 -30.69
N GLN A 662 4.94 2.92 -30.93
CA GLN A 662 4.93 2.06 -32.12
C GLN A 662 4.39 2.81 -33.36
N GLY A 663 3.91 4.04 -33.21
CA GLY A 663 3.25 4.79 -34.27
C GLY A 663 1.83 4.31 -34.55
N LEU A 664 1.19 3.60 -33.60
CA LEU A 664 -0.17 3.10 -33.72
C LEU A 664 -1.17 4.27 -33.56
N PRO A 665 -2.02 4.58 -34.56
CA PRO A 665 -3.06 5.59 -34.43
C PRO A 665 -4.01 5.31 -33.27
N VAL A 666 -4.18 6.27 -32.35
CA VAL A 666 -5.07 6.16 -31.18
C VAL A 666 -6.29 7.05 -31.39
N VAL A 667 -7.49 6.49 -31.26
CA VAL A 667 -8.76 7.23 -31.19
C VAL A 667 -9.13 7.43 -29.73
N THR A 668 -9.38 8.67 -29.32
CA THR A 668 -9.72 8.99 -27.91
C THR A 668 -10.81 10.05 -27.84
N LEU A 669 -11.55 10.07 -26.74
CA LEU A 669 -12.63 11.02 -26.46
C LEU A 669 -12.40 11.69 -25.09
N PRO A 670 -11.87 12.93 -25.05
CA PRO A 670 -11.61 13.62 -23.79
C PRO A 670 -12.92 13.99 -23.07
N GLY A 671 -13.09 13.47 -21.86
CA GLY A 671 -14.24 13.77 -21.00
C GLY A 671 -14.04 14.96 -20.06
N GLY A 672 -14.90 15.02 -19.04
CA GLY A 672 -15.01 16.15 -18.10
C GLY A 672 -14.03 16.14 -16.91
N GLY A 673 -13.15 15.15 -16.79
CA GLY A 673 -12.16 15.07 -15.71
C GLY A 673 -10.82 14.55 -16.21
N MET A 674 -9.75 14.72 -15.43
CA MET A 674 -8.37 14.41 -15.83
C MET A 674 -8.20 12.99 -16.41
N ARG A 675 -8.78 12.00 -15.74
CA ARG A 675 -8.63 10.57 -16.08
C ARG A 675 -9.08 10.20 -17.49
N SER A 676 -9.96 10.96 -18.13
CA SER A 676 -10.43 10.72 -19.50
C SER A 676 -9.68 11.51 -20.58
N ARG A 677 -8.64 12.27 -20.21
CA ARG A 677 -7.99 13.24 -21.11
C ARG A 677 -6.51 12.95 -21.38
N VAL A 678 -5.94 11.92 -20.76
CA VAL A 678 -4.49 11.65 -20.81
C VAL A 678 -4.03 11.36 -22.24
N SER A 679 -4.71 10.47 -22.96
CA SER A 679 -4.43 10.18 -24.37
C SER A 679 -4.56 11.41 -25.27
N ALA A 680 -5.62 12.21 -25.07
CA ALA A 680 -5.85 13.43 -25.83
C ALA A 680 -4.75 14.48 -25.58
N GLY A 681 -4.24 14.57 -24.35
CA GLY A 681 -3.12 15.42 -24.01
C GLY A 681 -1.81 14.98 -24.67
N MET A 682 -1.54 13.67 -24.75
CA MET A 682 -0.38 13.12 -25.47
C MET A 682 -0.43 13.43 -26.97
N LEU A 683 -1.58 13.18 -27.60
CA LEU A 683 -1.81 13.51 -29.02
C LEU A 683 -1.71 15.02 -29.28
N SER A 684 -2.20 15.84 -28.34
CA SER A 684 -2.08 17.30 -28.43
C SER A 684 -0.64 17.79 -28.31
N LEU A 685 0.16 17.16 -27.44
CA LEU A 685 1.59 17.46 -27.28
C LEU A 685 2.39 17.10 -28.54
N MET A 686 2.00 16.01 -29.22
CA MET A 686 2.58 15.58 -30.50
C MET A 686 2.03 16.33 -31.72
N ASP A 687 1.09 17.27 -31.53
CA ASP A 687 0.35 17.95 -32.60
C ASP A 687 -0.31 17.00 -33.64
N VAL A 688 -0.80 15.85 -33.16
CA VAL A 688 -1.59 14.87 -33.93
C VAL A 688 -3.01 14.80 -33.37
N LYS A 689 -3.76 15.88 -33.55
CA LYS A 689 -5.10 16.07 -32.94
C LYS A 689 -6.24 15.47 -33.76
N ASP A 690 -5.96 14.99 -34.96
CA ASP A 690 -6.94 14.49 -35.93
C ASP A 690 -7.76 13.29 -35.44
N THR A 691 -7.25 12.55 -34.47
CA THR A 691 -7.91 11.37 -33.87
C THR A 691 -8.47 11.61 -32.47
N ILE A 692 -8.56 12.89 -32.06
CA ILE A 692 -9.25 13.32 -30.83
C ILE A 692 -10.71 13.62 -31.19
N ALA A 693 -11.61 12.75 -30.74
CA ALA A 693 -13.03 12.87 -30.98
C ALA A 693 -13.65 14.00 -30.13
N ALA A 694 -14.60 14.74 -30.70
CA ALA A 694 -15.36 15.75 -29.97
C ALA A 694 -16.53 15.15 -29.17
N ASP A 695 -17.07 14.03 -29.65
CA ASP A 695 -18.15 13.26 -29.05
C ASP A 695 -18.08 11.79 -29.50
N ARG A 696 -19.04 10.97 -29.05
CA ARG A 696 -19.11 9.54 -29.37
C ARG A 696 -19.39 9.25 -30.84
N ASN A 697 -20.07 10.13 -31.58
CA ASN A 697 -20.28 9.96 -33.01
C ASN A 697 -18.99 10.23 -33.77
N ALA A 698 -18.29 11.32 -33.43
CA ALA A 698 -16.97 11.61 -33.97
C ALA A 698 -15.96 10.48 -33.67
N PHE A 699 -16.06 9.83 -32.50
CA PHE A 699 -15.24 8.66 -32.17
C PHE A 699 -15.47 7.50 -33.15
N ILE A 700 -16.74 7.20 -33.46
CA ILE A 700 -17.11 6.18 -34.47
C ILE A 700 -16.62 6.60 -35.86
N GLU A 701 -16.88 7.84 -36.28
CA GLU A 701 -16.48 8.35 -37.60
C GLU A 701 -14.97 8.28 -37.82
N ILE A 702 -14.17 8.67 -36.82
CA ILE A 702 -12.71 8.56 -36.85
C ILE A 702 -12.28 7.09 -36.93
N GLY A 703 -12.87 6.21 -36.11
CA GLY A 703 -12.59 4.78 -36.13
C GLY A 703 -12.87 4.14 -37.49
N VAL A 704 -14.04 4.43 -38.07
CA VAL A 704 -14.43 3.96 -39.41
C VAL A 704 -13.49 4.49 -40.48
N ARG A 705 -13.16 5.78 -40.45
CA ARG A 705 -12.27 6.38 -41.45
C ARG A 705 -10.87 5.78 -41.36
N LEU A 706 -10.31 5.61 -40.17
CA LEU A 706 -9.03 4.92 -40.00
C LEU A 706 -9.09 3.49 -40.55
N GLY A 707 -10.23 2.80 -40.40
CA GLY A 707 -10.41 1.44 -40.92
C GLY A 707 -10.51 1.35 -42.45
N LYS A 708 -11.14 2.34 -43.09
CA LYS A 708 -11.43 2.33 -44.55
C LYS A 708 -10.39 3.06 -45.41
N ASP A 709 -9.71 4.05 -44.85
CA ASP A 709 -8.78 4.93 -45.56
C ASP A 709 -7.33 4.61 -45.15
N PRO A 710 -6.66 3.65 -45.82
CA PRO A 710 -5.30 3.26 -45.47
C PRO A 710 -4.31 4.41 -45.64
N ASP A 711 -4.49 5.28 -46.64
CA ASP A 711 -3.60 6.43 -46.87
C ASP A 711 -3.66 7.41 -45.70
N TRP A 712 -4.87 7.71 -45.21
CA TRP A 712 -5.03 8.53 -44.02
C TRP A 712 -4.46 7.84 -42.78
N ARG A 713 -4.74 6.55 -42.57
CA ARG A 713 -4.19 5.78 -41.45
C ARG A 713 -2.66 5.80 -41.43
N TYR A 714 -2.01 5.57 -42.57
CA TYR A 714 -0.55 5.65 -42.70
C TYR A 714 -0.02 7.06 -42.47
N SER A 715 -0.72 8.09 -42.96
CA SER A 715 -0.31 9.49 -42.72
C SER A 715 -0.32 9.86 -41.22
N ILE A 716 -1.30 9.36 -40.46
CA ILE A 716 -1.35 9.54 -39.00
C ILE A 716 -0.21 8.78 -38.34
N ALA A 717 0.01 7.51 -38.71
CA ALA A 717 1.08 6.69 -38.14
C ALA A 717 2.48 7.31 -38.35
N GLU A 718 2.77 7.85 -39.55
CA GLU A 718 4.05 8.50 -39.84
C GLU A 718 4.21 9.80 -39.02
N ARG A 719 3.18 10.64 -38.93
CA ARG A 719 3.22 11.84 -38.06
C ARG A 719 3.46 11.48 -36.60
N LEU A 720 2.87 10.40 -36.10
CA LEU A 720 3.14 9.92 -34.74
C LEU A 720 4.62 9.55 -34.55
N LYS A 721 5.21 8.81 -35.50
CA LYS A 721 6.64 8.42 -35.45
C LYS A 721 7.56 9.63 -35.56
N GLU A 722 7.23 10.62 -36.38
CA GLU A 722 8.00 11.86 -36.53
C GLU A 722 7.98 12.71 -35.26
N GLN A 723 6.83 12.76 -34.57
CA GLN A 723 6.62 13.66 -33.43
C GLN A 723 6.91 13.01 -32.06
N ARG A 724 6.98 11.67 -31.94
CA ARG A 724 7.07 10.98 -30.64
C ARG A 724 8.21 11.44 -29.73
N SER A 725 9.31 11.93 -30.29
CA SER A 725 10.46 12.43 -29.50
C SER A 725 10.10 13.63 -28.62
N ILE A 726 9.04 14.38 -28.92
CA ILE A 726 8.56 15.47 -28.05
C ILE A 726 8.10 14.95 -26.69
N LEU A 727 7.57 13.72 -26.63
CA LEU A 727 7.19 13.08 -25.37
C LEU A 727 8.40 12.91 -24.45
N GLU A 728 9.60 12.68 -25.01
CA GLU A 728 10.83 12.51 -24.24
C GLU A 728 11.52 13.84 -23.90
N THR A 729 11.38 14.83 -24.79
CA THR A 729 12.24 16.02 -24.82
C THR A 729 11.56 17.30 -24.33
N ASP A 730 10.25 17.30 -24.10
CA ASP A 730 9.54 18.44 -23.50
C ASP A 730 9.85 18.57 -22.00
N MET A 731 10.94 19.28 -21.71
CA MET A 731 11.41 19.55 -20.35
C MET A 731 10.74 20.76 -19.70
N ALA A 732 9.81 21.45 -20.38
CA ALA A 732 9.13 22.62 -19.82
C ALA A 732 8.35 22.26 -18.55
N CYS A 733 7.77 21.06 -18.51
CA CYS A 733 7.10 20.52 -17.33
C CYS A 733 8.05 20.37 -16.13
N MET A 734 9.30 19.92 -16.35
CA MET A 734 10.29 19.75 -15.28
C MET A 734 10.75 21.10 -14.72
N ARG A 735 10.99 22.10 -15.58
CA ARG A 735 11.36 23.45 -15.13
C ARG A 735 10.25 24.11 -14.33
N ALA A 736 9.00 23.98 -14.79
CA ALA A 736 7.84 24.46 -14.06
C ALA A 736 7.66 23.74 -12.72
N MET A 737 7.92 22.43 -12.66
CA MET A 737 7.86 21.64 -11.42
C MET A 737 8.90 22.12 -10.41
N GLU A 738 10.14 22.36 -10.83
CA GLU A 738 11.21 22.89 -9.99
C GLU A 738 10.83 24.25 -9.38
N ASP A 739 10.36 25.18 -10.22
CA ASP A 739 9.97 26.52 -9.77
C ASP A 739 8.77 26.47 -8.81
N PHE A 740 7.80 25.59 -9.08
CA PHE A 740 6.68 25.33 -8.18
C PHE A 740 7.14 24.81 -6.82
N LEU A 741 7.99 23.78 -6.79
CA LEU A 741 8.43 23.15 -5.54
C LEU A 741 9.18 24.15 -4.65
N GLU A 742 10.07 24.97 -5.22
CA GLU A 742 10.74 26.04 -4.48
C GLU A 742 9.76 27.08 -3.95
N HIS A 743 8.76 27.48 -4.76
CA HIS A 743 7.75 28.44 -4.35
C HIS A 743 6.90 27.91 -3.21
N ALA A 744 6.46 26.64 -3.29
CA ALA A 744 5.65 26.00 -2.27
C ALA A 744 6.36 25.98 -0.92
N VAL A 745 7.66 25.63 -0.89
CA VAL A 745 8.47 25.66 0.34
C VAL A 745 8.69 27.09 0.85
N LYS A 746 8.96 28.06 -0.03
CA LYS A 746 9.09 29.47 0.40
C LYS A 746 7.80 30.01 1.01
N LYS A 747 6.64 29.62 0.48
CA LYS A 747 5.31 30.03 0.98
C LYS A 747 5.09 29.55 2.42
N THR A 748 5.47 28.31 2.75
CA THR A 748 5.36 27.77 4.12
C THR A 748 6.33 28.47 5.08
N GLU A 749 7.58 28.72 4.67
CA GLU A 749 8.55 29.48 5.45
C GLU A 749 8.05 30.89 5.83
N THR A 750 7.34 31.57 4.92
CA THR A 750 6.78 32.90 5.22
C THR A 750 5.59 32.87 6.19
N LEU A 751 4.81 31.79 6.19
CA LEU A 751 3.66 31.63 7.10
C LEU A 751 4.13 31.38 8.54
N ASP A 752 5.21 30.62 8.74
CA ASP A 752 5.80 30.35 10.05
C ASP A 752 6.45 31.59 10.71
N HIS A 753 6.75 32.64 9.93
CA HIS A 753 7.35 33.89 10.41
C HIS A 753 6.35 35.01 10.74
N THR A 754 5.05 34.75 10.62
CA THR A 754 4.01 35.73 11.01
C THR A 754 3.57 35.44 12.44
N PRO A 755 3.78 36.33 13.44
CA PRO A 755 3.31 36.08 14.79
C PRO A 755 1.79 35.91 14.77
N ALA A 756 1.27 34.84 15.37
CA ALA A 756 -0.15 34.68 15.60
C ALA A 756 -0.68 35.91 16.35
N SER A 757 -1.44 36.75 15.65
CA SER A 757 -2.02 38.00 16.16
C SER A 757 -3.30 37.75 16.94
#